data_AF-A0A5E4BVD4-F1
#
_entry.id   AF-A0A5E4BVD4-F1
#
_cell.length_a   1.000
_cell.length_b   1.000
_cell.length_c   1.000
_cell.angle_alpha   90.00
_cell.angle_beta   90.00
_cell.angle_gamma   90.00
#
_symmetry.space_group_name_H-M   'P 1'
#
loop_
_entity.id
_entity.type
_entity.pdbx_description
1 polymer ?
#
loop_
_entity_poly.entity_id
_entity_poly.type
_entity_poly.pdbx_seq_one_letter_code
_entity_poly.pdbx_strand_id
1 'polypeptide(L)'
;MASTWWPCLVLALLFSEAASGFSRSPLRLLGKRSLPGGAADGIEVYSTKISCKVTSRFAHNVVTTKAVNNADKAKEVSFDVELPKTAFITNFTLTIDGVTYPGIVKEKEVAKKQYEKAVSQGKTAGLVKASGRKLEKFTVSVNVAAGSNVIFELTYEELLKRHQGKYEMYLKVQPKQLVKHFEIEAHIFEPQGISTLDAEASFITNDLLGSALTKSFSGKKVGHVSFKPSLDQQRSCPTCSDSLLNGDFTITYDVNRESPANVQVVNGYFVHFFAPQGLPVVPKNVVFVIDVSGSMAGRKIQQIEAHIFEPQGISTLDAEASFITNDLLGSALTKSFSGKKGHVSFKPSLDQQRSCPTCSDSLLNGDFTITYDVNRESPANVQVVNGYFVHFFAPQGLPVVPKNVVFVIDVSGSMAGRKIQQTRDALLKILDDVKETDYLNFILFSGGVTTWKDQLVQATPENLQEARTFVKNIRDDGMTNLNDGLLRGIHMLNKAREENLVPERSTSIVIMLTDGDANAGESRPERIQENVRNAIKGKFPLYNLGFGNNLNFNFLETMGLENHGFARRIYEDSDADLQLQGFYDEVANPLLTGVEMEYPQNAILDLTQNSYQHFYDGSEIVVAGRLADENINSFKADVKGQGAFNDLTFTEEVDVKEMEEALKEQDYIFGNYLERLWAYLTIEQLLEKRKNAQGEEKENLTAQALDLSLKYHFVTPLTSMVVTKPEDNEDQTAIADKPGEAISATPSKAYLVGYQPPQNPYYYGEFPGSSWDNARGLGYSIPAYLEVQPAGARRPGEAPVDGDPHFIIQVPEKNDALCFNIDEDPGTVLRLIQDPDTGLTVNGQIIGDKRDSTAANNRKTFFGKLGITNSQMDFRMEVTTEKITLWNGDEPSTFSWLDTVTVTQDGLSMTINRKKNMVISFGDGVTFVVVLHQVWKKLPGHYDFLGFYVVDSHRMSAQTHGLLGQFFHPFDFKVSDIHPGSDPTKPDATMVVKNHRLTVTRGSQKDYRKDASVGMKVACWFVHNNGEGLIDGVHTDYIVPNLF
;
A
#
# COMPACT_ATOMS: atom_id res chain seq x y z
N MET A 1 6.39 -14.83 85.50
CA MET A 1 5.42 -14.66 86.61
C MET A 1 4.05 -14.57 85.95
N ALA A 2 3.16 -15.57 86.01
CA ALA A 2 2.46 -16.06 87.21
C ALA A 2 1.72 -14.88 87.91
N SER A 3 0.40 -14.90 88.15
CA SER A 3 -0.57 -16.02 88.09
C SER A 3 -2.04 -15.55 88.19
N THR A 4 -2.94 -16.21 87.43
CA THR A 4 -4.29 -16.71 87.82
C THR A 4 -5.35 -15.85 88.55
N TRP A 5 -6.54 -15.83 87.92
CA TRP A 5 -7.89 -16.18 88.47
C TRP A 5 -8.97 -15.10 88.77
N TRP A 6 -10.21 -15.52 88.46
CA TRP A 6 -11.53 -14.89 88.61
C TRP A 6 -12.26 -15.48 89.83
N PRO A 7 -13.37 -14.91 90.36
CA PRO A 7 -14.68 -15.56 90.13
C PRO A 7 -15.98 -14.69 90.14
N CYS A 8 -16.83 -14.92 89.14
CA CYS A 8 -18.27 -15.30 89.11
C CYS A 8 -19.39 -14.88 90.13
N LEU A 9 -20.64 -14.96 89.61
CA LEU A 9 -21.99 -15.10 90.24
C LEU A 9 -22.66 -13.80 90.80
N VAL A 10 -23.99 -13.53 90.79
CA VAL A 10 -25.26 -14.19 90.32
C VAL A 10 -26.35 -13.06 90.23
N LEU A 11 -27.23 -12.87 89.22
CA LEU A 11 -28.35 -13.63 88.62
C LEU A 11 -29.70 -13.58 89.41
N ALA A 12 -30.75 -12.88 88.92
CA ALA A 12 -32.21 -13.15 89.09
C ALA A 12 -33.12 -11.97 88.59
N LEU A 13 -34.03 -12.13 87.60
CA LEU A 13 -35.50 -12.45 87.67
C LEU A 13 -36.42 -11.22 88.00
N LEU A 14 -37.62 -10.94 87.43
CA LEU A 14 -38.54 -11.51 86.39
C LEU A 14 -39.51 -10.41 85.83
N PHE A 15 -39.96 -10.54 84.56
CA PHE A 15 -41.34 -10.39 83.95
C PHE A 15 -42.39 -9.37 84.49
N SER A 16 -43.37 -8.82 83.72
CA SER A 16 -43.88 -9.09 82.35
C SER A 16 -44.73 -7.93 81.74
N GLU A 17 -44.76 -7.88 80.41
CA GLU A 17 -45.87 -7.51 79.48
C GLU A 17 -46.62 -6.15 79.51
N ALA A 18 -46.53 -5.45 78.36
CA ALA A 18 -47.69 -4.90 77.63
C ALA A 18 -47.36 -4.76 76.13
N ALA A 19 -48.28 -5.16 75.24
CA ALA A 19 -48.26 -4.92 73.79
C ALA A 19 -49.20 -3.72 73.44
N SER A 20 -49.28 -3.12 72.25
CA SER A 20 -48.75 -3.36 70.90
C SER A 20 -48.90 -2.10 69.99
N GLY A 21 -48.01 -1.90 69.01
CA GLY A 21 -48.22 -1.07 67.78
C GLY A 21 -48.31 0.47 67.93
N PHE A 22 -47.86 1.34 67.01
CA PHE A 22 -47.16 1.26 65.71
C PHE A 22 -46.11 2.42 65.70
N SER A 23 -44.83 2.23 65.31
CA SER A 23 -44.28 2.15 63.93
C SER A 23 -44.35 3.49 63.16
N ARG A 24 -43.29 4.05 62.54
CA ARG A 24 -41.88 3.61 62.35
C ARG A 24 -40.98 4.79 61.93
N SER A 25 -39.73 4.84 62.42
CA SER A 25 -38.56 5.48 61.75
C SER A 25 -37.26 5.14 62.50
N PRO A 26 -36.30 4.44 61.87
CA PRO A 26 -34.92 4.46 62.36
C PRO A 26 -33.88 4.79 61.27
N LEU A 27 -32.69 5.18 61.75
CA LEU A 27 -31.57 5.73 60.99
C LEU A 27 -31.02 4.81 59.88
N ARG A 28 -30.45 5.45 58.84
CA ARG A 28 -29.72 4.78 57.75
C ARG A 28 -28.43 4.10 58.25
N LEU A 29 -28.22 2.85 57.84
CA LEU A 29 -26.89 2.20 57.92
C LEU A 29 -25.90 2.82 56.93
N LEU A 30 -24.62 2.73 57.26
CA LEU A 30 -23.50 2.87 56.32
C LEU A 30 -23.57 1.75 55.27
N GLY A 31 -24.08 2.07 54.08
CA GLY A 31 -24.13 1.15 52.96
C GLY A 31 -22.74 0.93 52.35
N LYS A 32 -22.43 -0.33 52.00
CA LYS A 32 -21.33 -0.66 51.08
C LYS A 32 -21.53 0.15 49.79
N ARG A 33 -20.49 0.85 49.31
CA ARG A 33 -20.47 1.40 47.95
C ARG A 33 -20.42 0.22 46.95
N SER A 34 -21.56 -0.13 46.39
CA SER A 34 -21.63 -0.91 45.15
C SER A 34 -21.06 -0.05 44.01
N LEU A 35 -20.07 -0.57 43.29
CA LEU A 35 -19.66 -0.02 42.00
C LEU A 35 -20.81 -0.13 40.99
N PRO A 36 -20.94 0.77 40.00
CA PRO A 36 -21.96 0.65 38.95
C PRO A 36 -21.76 -0.66 38.18
N GLY A 37 -22.83 -1.41 37.96
CA GLY A 37 -22.75 -2.76 37.40
C GLY A 37 -22.35 -2.79 35.93
N GLY A 38 -21.28 -3.53 35.62
CA GLY A 38 -20.92 -3.98 34.27
C GLY A 38 -20.57 -5.49 34.19
N ALA A 39 -20.53 -6.19 35.33
CA ALA A 39 -20.21 -7.61 35.39
C ALA A 39 -21.42 -8.46 34.94
N ALA A 40 -21.44 -8.85 33.67
CA ALA A 40 -22.37 -9.85 33.18
C ALA A 40 -22.16 -11.16 33.97
N ASP A 41 -23.22 -11.59 34.66
CA ASP A 41 -23.26 -12.84 35.43
C ASP A 41 -22.15 -13.01 36.51
N GLY A 42 -21.54 -11.90 36.97
CA GLY A 42 -20.51 -11.90 38.01
C GLY A 42 -19.08 -12.20 37.54
N ILE A 43 -18.86 -12.43 36.24
CA ILE A 43 -17.53 -12.38 35.64
C ILE A 43 -17.22 -10.93 35.24
N GLU A 44 -16.01 -10.47 35.53
CA GLU A 44 -15.53 -9.14 35.18
C GLU A 44 -14.23 -9.24 34.37
N VAL A 45 -14.21 -8.74 33.13
CA VAL A 45 -12.97 -8.56 32.36
C VAL A 45 -12.30 -7.27 32.81
N TYR A 46 -11.19 -7.41 33.54
CA TYR A 46 -10.47 -6.29 34.14
C TYR A 46 -9.58 -5.57 33.12
N SER A 47 -8.93 -6.31 32.22
CA SER A 47 -8.07 -5.73 31.19
C SER A 47 -7.97 -6.60 29.96
N THR A 48 -7.90 -5.98 28.79
CA THR A 48 -7.58 -6.61 27.51
C THR A 48 -6.56 -5.73 26.81
N LYS A 49 -5.36 -6.27 26.59
CA LYS A 49 -4.27 -5.63 25.85
C LYS A 49 -3.97 -6.41 24.58
N ILE A 50 -3.88 -5.71 23.46
CA ILE A 50 -3.37 -6.24 22.19
C ILE A 50 -2.06 -5.50 21.92
N SER A 51 -0.94 -6.21 21.95
CA SER A 51 0.38 -5.65 21.63
C SER A 51 0.86 -6.23 20.30
N CYS A 52 1.15 -5.36 19.34
CA CYS A 52 1.66 -5.73 18.02
C CYS A 52 3.08 -5.21 17.87
N LYS A 53 4.02 -6.08 17.46
CA LYS A 53 5.37 -5.69 17.07
C LYS A 53 5.58 -6.11 15.61
N VAL A 54 5.71 -5.15 14.71
CA VAL A 54 6.00 -5.41 13.30
C VAL A 54 7.47 -5.09 13.05
N THR A 55 8.21 -6.03 12.48
CA THR A 55 9.61 -5.85 12.11
C THR A 55 9.84 -6.42 10.72
N SER A 56 10.13 -5.57 9.74
CA SER A 56 10.32 -5.96 8.34
C SER A 56 9.18 -6.84 7.82
N ARG A 57 7.96 -6.28 7.86
CA ARG A 57 6.67 -6.92 7.50
C ARG A 57 6.24 -8.11 8.35
N PHE A 58 7.10 -8.68 9.21
CA PHE A 58 6.70 -9.76 10.09
C PHE A 58 6.06 -9.20 11.37
N ALA A 59 4.79 -9.53 11.58
CA ALA A 59 4.00 -9.10 12.72
C ALA A 59 4.00 -10.19 13.81
N HIS A 60 4.38 -9.79 15.02
CA HIS A 60 4.29 -10.58 16.24
C HIS A 60 3.24 -9.95 17.16
N ASN A 61 2.14 -10.67 17.36
CA ASN A 61 0.94 -10.17 18.04
C ASN A 61 0.69 -10.93 19.35
N VAL A 62 0.48 -10.21 20.44
CA VAL A 62 0.18 -10.75 21.78
C VAL A 62 -1.14 -10.19 22.28
N VAL A 63 -2.11 -11.06 22.56
CA VAL A 63 -3.40 -10.71 23.14
C VAL A 63 -3.48 -11.22 24.57
N THR A 64 -3.48 -10.30 25.54
CA THR A 64 -3.54 -10.61 26.97
C THR A 64 -4.87 -10.14 27.56
N THR A 65 -5.69 -11.07 28.08
CA THR A 65 -6.96 -10.76 28.75
C THR A 65 -6.94 -11.27 30.19
N LYS A 66 -7.25 -10.38 31.15
CA LYS A 66 -7.40 -10.70 32.57
C LYS A 66 -8.86 -10.61 32.98
N ALA A 67 -9.39 -11.69 33.55
CA ALA A 67 -10.75 -11.76 34.07
C ALA A 67 -10.76 -12.19 35.54
N VAL A 68 -11.78 -11.76 36.28
CA VAL A 68 -12.01 -12.07 37.70
C VAL A 68 -13.41 -12.64 37.86
N ASN A 69 -13.53 -13.74 38.61
CA ASN A 69 -14.83 -14.27 39.00
C ASN A 69 -15.25 -13.66 40.34
N ASN A 70 -16.12 -12.65 40.30
CA ASN A 70 -16.67 -12.00 41.49
C ASN A 70 -17.92 -12.72 42.05
N ALA A 71 -18.34 -13.86 41.47
CA ALA A 71 -19.46 -14.64 41.97
C ALA A 71 -19.10 -15.45 43.23
N ASP A 72 -20.13 -15.92 43.94
CA ASP A 72 -20.01 -16.79 45.13
C ASP A 72 -19.73 -18.26 44.80
N LYS A 73 -19.62 -18.60 43.51
CA LYS A 73 -19.44 -19.97 42.98
C LYS A 73 -18.43 -19.98 41.83
N ALA A 74 -17.85 -21.14 41.58
CA ALA A 74 -17.03 -21.35 40.39
C ALA A 74 -17.87 -21.13 39.11
N LYS A 75 -17.29 -20.45 38.12
CA LYS A 75 -17.94 -20.11 36.85
C LYS A 75 -16.99 -20.25 35.68
N GLU A 76 -17.54 -20.65 34.53
CA GLU A 76 -16.82 -20.72 33.28
C GLU A 76 -16.50 -19.30 32.75
N VAL A 77 -15.24 -19.08 32.43
CA VAL A 77 -14.73 -17.88 31.76
C VAL A 77 -14.23 -18.29 30.39
N SER A 78 -14.71 -17.62 29.34
CA SER A 78 -14.27 -17.83 27.96
C SER A 78 -13.36 -16.71 27.47
N PHE A 79 -12.33 -17.11 26.74
CA PHE A 79 -11.42 -16.26 25.99
C PHE A 79 -11.64 -16.51 24.51
N ASP A 80 -12.13 -15.50 23.81
CA ASP A 80 -12.41 -15.52 22.37
C ASP A 80 -11.51 -14.48 21.67
N VAL A 81 -10.75 -14.90 20.67
CA VAL A 81 -9.96 -14.03 19.78
C VAL A 81 -10.19 -14.46 18.34
N GLU A 82 -10.41 -13.51 17.43
CA GLU A 82 -10.38 -13.78 15.99
C GLU A 82 -9.08 -13.23 15.40
N LEU A 83 -8.29 -14.11 14.77
CA LEU A 83 -7.00 -13.81 14.16
C LEU A 83 -7.00 -14.11 12.65
N PRO A 84 -6.13 -13.51 11.83
CA PRO A 84 -6.04 -13.80 10.40
C PRO A 84 -5.70 -15.27 10.10
N LYS A 85 -6.33 -15.84 9.05
CA LYS A 85 -6.01 -17.19 8.52
C LYS A 85 -4.56 -17.34 8.06
N THR A 86 -3.90 -16.24 7.73
CA THR A 86 -2.47 -16.17 7.43
C THR A 86 -1.61 -16.51 8.65
N ALA A 87 -2.01 -16.07 9.84
CA ALA A 87 -1.21 -16.24 11.03
C ALA A 87 -1.06 -17.71 11.46
N PHE A 88 0.04 -17.96 12.18
CA PHE A 88 0.24 -19.15 12.99
C PHE A 88 0.28 -18.77 14.47
N ILE A 89 -0.46 -19.50 15.29
CA ILE A 89 -0.35 -19.39 16.75
C ILE A 89 1.00 -19.99 17.17
N THR A 90 1.72 -19.30 18.05
CA THR A 90 3.08 -19.67 18.48
C THR A 90 3.19 -19.97 19.96
N ASN A 91 2.39 -19.29 20.78
CA ASN A 91 2.31 -19.54 22.22
C ASN A 91 0.90 -19.27 22.72
N PHE A 92 0.50 -19.98 23.77
CA PHE A 92 -0.66 -19.63 24.58
C PHE A 92 -0.34 -19.97 26.04
N THR A 93 -0.59 -19.04 26.95
CA THR A 93 -0.46 -19.29 28.39
C THR A 93 -1.76 -19.00 29.11
N LEU A 94 -2.08 -19.88 30.07
CA LEU A 94 -3.23 -19.77 30.95
C LEU A 94 -2.72 -19.66 32.38
N THR A 95 -2.91 -18.53 33.04
CA THR A 95 -2.50 -18.35 34.45
C THR A 95 -3.74 -18.24 35.34
N ILE A 96 -3.88 -19.15 36.30
CA ILE A 96 -4.99 -19.15 37.28
C ILE A 96 -4.38 -18.96 38.67
N ASP A 97 -4.81 -17.92 39.39
CA ASP A 97 -4.35 -17.58 40.74
C ASP A 97 -2.81 -17.57 40.93
N GLY A 98 -2.08 -17.20 39.88
CA GLY A 98 -0.63 -17.11 39.85
C GLY A 98 0.11 -18.37 39.38
N VAL A 99 -0.58 -19.47 39.09
CA VAL A 99 0.00 -20.68 38.49
C VAL A 99 -0.18 -20.65 36.97
N THR A 100 0.91 -20.65 36.22
CA THR A 100 0.91 -20.59 34.75
C THR A 100 0.99 -21.98 34.12
N TYR A 101 0.08 -22.24 33.19
CA TYR A 101 0.00 -23.45 32.37
C TYR A 101 0.32 -23.08 30.91
N PRO A 102 1.52 -23.43 30.40
CA PRO A 102 1.88 -23.17 29.02
C PRO A 102 1.22 -24.18 28.06
N GLY A 103 0.87 -23.71 26.86
CA GLY A 103 0.51 -24.56 25.73
C GLY A 103 1.75 -25.21 25.10
N ILE A 104 1.64 -26.49 24.78
CA ILE A 104 2.71 -27.28 24.16
C ILE A 104 2.28 -27.69 22.75
N VAL A 105 3.00 -27.23 21.73
CA VAL A 105 2.77 -27.63 20.33
C VAL A 105 3.24 -29.07 20.10
N LYS A 106 2.40 -29.87 19.45
CA LYS A 106 2.60 -31.29 19.15
C LYS A 106 2.08 -31.59 17.75
N GLU A 107 2.43 -32.77 17.23
CA GLU A 107 1.81 -33.31 16.02
C GLU A 107 0.28 -33.44 16.21
N LYS A 108 -0.49 -33.09 15.17
CA LYS A 108 -1.96 -33.01 15.23
C LYS A 108 -2.63 -34.30 15.67
N GLU A 109 -2.21 -35.45 15.15
CA GLU A 109 -2.78 -36.75 15.54
C GLU A 109 -2.42 -37.16 16.98
N VAL A 110 -1.29 -36.68 17.51
CA VAL A 110 -0.90 -36.90 18.92
C VAL A 110 -1.76 -36.03 19.84
N ALA A 111 -1.95 -34.75 19.50
CA ALA A 111 -2.82 -33.84 20.24
C ALA A 111 -4.28 -34.31 20.22
N LYS A 112 -4.81 -34.69 19.06
CA LYS A 112 -6.18 -35.19 18.89
C LYS A 112 -6.47 -36.42 19.76
N LYS A 113 -5.53 -37.36 19.89
CA LYS A 113 -5.67 -38.49 20.83
C LYS A 113 -5.72 -38.04 22.30
N GLN A 114 -5.03 -36.94 22.65
CA GLN A 114 -5.14 -36.32 23.98
C GLN A 114 -6.48 -35.59 24.16
N TYR A 115 -7.03 -34.95 23.12
CA TYR A 115 -8.37 -34.35 23.12
C TYR A 115 -9.45 -35.40 23.37
N GLU A 116 -9.50 -36.45 22.55
CA GLU A 116 -10.52 -37.48 22.61
C GLU A 116 -10.51 -38.20 23.97
N LYS A 117 -9.32 -38.41 24.56
CA LYS A 117 -9.15 -38.91 25.92
C LYS A 117 -9.69 -37.96 27.00
N ALA A 118 -9.54 -36.64 26.84
CA ALA A 118 -10.04 -35.67 27.83
C ALA A 118 -11.55 -35.43 27.70
N VAL A 119 -12.08 -35.34 26.48
CA VAL A 119 -13.51 -35.18 26.22
C VAL A 119 -14.31 -36.42 26.64
N SER A 120 -13.78 -37.63 26.40
CA SER A 120 -14.39 -38.87 26.92
C SER A 120 -14.35 -38.98 28.45
N GLN A 121 -13.55 -38.15 29.13
CA GLN A 121 -13.52 -38.01 30.59
C GLN A 121 -14.37 -36.82 31.08
N GLY A 122 -15.14 -36.17 30.20
CA GLY A 122 -16.07 -35.08 30.56
C GLY A 122 -15.42 -33.72 30.84
N LYS A 123 -14.19 -33.50 30.37
CA LYS A 123 -13.36 -32.36 30.75
C LYS A 123 -13.46 -31.18 29.78
N THR A 124 -13.21 -29.98 30.29
CA THR A 124 -13.18 -28.74 29.50
C THR A 124 -12.01 -28.75 28.53
N ALA A 125 -12.30 -28.50 27.24
CA ALA A 125 -11.30 -28.37 26.20
C ALA A 125 -11.52 -27.11 25.36
N GLY A 126 -10.42 -26.37 25.11
CA GLY A 126 -10.37 -25.33 24.09
C GLY A 126 -10.52 -25.90 22.69
N LEU A 127 -10.91 -25.06 21.74
CA LEU A 127 -11.16 -25.42 20.35
C LEU A 127 -11.02 -24.20 19.44
N VAL A 128 -10.23 -24.33 18.37
CA VAL A 128 -10.15 -23.34 17.28
C VAL A 128 -11.15 -23.73 16.20
N LYS A 129 -11.86 -22.73 15.65
CA LYS A 129 -12.82 -22.86 14.55
C LYS A 129 -12.62 -21.72 13.55
N ALA A 130 -12.89 -21.92 12.27
CA ALA A 130 -12.90 -20.81 11.32
C ALA A 130 -13.97 -19.76 11.69
N SER A 131 -13.69 -18.46 11.49
CA SER A 131 -14.64 -17.36 11.70
C SER A 131 -14.69 -16.44 10.49
N GLY A 132 -15.81 -16.48 9.75
CA GLY A 132 -15.97 -15.66 8.55
C GLY A 132 -14.94 -15.93 7.44
N ARG A 133 -14.67 -14.89 6.64
CA ARG A 133 -13.91 -15.00 5.39
C ARG A 133 -12.40 -15.07 5.62
N LYS A 134 -11.84 -14.05 6.29
CA LYS A 134 -10.38 -13.86 6.49
C LYS A 134 -9.84 -14.41 7.82
N LEU A 135 -10.69 -14.81 8.77
CA LEU A 135 -10.29 -15.05 10.17
C LEU A 135 -10.50 -16.50 10.65
N GLU A 136 -9.83 -16.81 11.76
CA GLU A 136 -10.00 -18.00 12.58
C GLU A 136 -10.30 -17.55 14.01
N LYS A 137 -11.30 -18.17 14.63
CA LYS A 137 -11.68 -17.94 16.02
C LYS A 137 -10.99 -18.96 16.93
N PHE A 138 -10.13 -18.45 17.78
CA PHE A 138 -9.59 -19.14 18.94
C PHE A 138 -10.55 -19.00 20.11
N THR A 139 -11.06 -20.11 20.63
CA THR A 139 -11.89 -20.14 21.85
C THR A 139 -11.31 -21.10 22.88
N VAL A 140 -11.04 -20.59 24.08
CA VAL A 140 -10.70 -21.39 25.27
C VAL A 140 -11.64 -21.01 26.39
N SER A 141 -12.31 -22.01 26.98
CA SER A 141 -13.07 -21.85 28.22
C SER A 141 -12.36 -22.53 29.38
N VAL A 142 -12.51 -22.00 30.59
CA VAL A 142 -12.01 -22.61 31.83
C VAL A 142 -12.90 -22.26 33.01
N ASN A 143 -13.08 -23.20 33.93
CA ASN A 143 -13.84 -22.95 35.17
C ASN A 143 -12.95 -22.27 36.22
N VAL A 144 -13.32 -21.07 36.64
CA VAL A 144 -12.58 -20.22 37.59
C VAL A 144 -13.31 -20.20 38.92
N ALA A 145 -12.62 -20.47 40.03
CA ALA A 145 -13.23 -20.52 41.36
C ALA A 145 -13.76 -19.15 41.84
N ALA A 146 -14.59 -19.16 42.88
CA ALA A 146 -15.20 -17.96 43.45
C ALA A 146 -14.12 -17.02 44.05
N GLY A 147 -14.06 -15.77 43.60
CA GLY A 147 -13.04 -14.79 44.01
C GLY A 147 -11.68 -14.94 43.33
N SER A 148 -11.48 -15.98 42.52
CA SER A 148 -10.25 -16.23 41.77
C SER A 148 -10.13 -15.36 40.51
N ASN A 149 -8.93 -15.30 39.95
CA ASN A 149 -8.66 -14.61 38.69
C ASN A 149 -7.90 -15.49 37.69
N VAL A 150 -8.12 -15.18 36.41
CA VAL A 150 -7.48 -15.84 35.27
C VAL A 150 -6.87 -14.81 34.33
N ILE A 151 -5.70 -15.13 33.80
CA ILE A 151 -5.04 -14.39 32.72
C ILE A 151 -4.86 -15.37 31.56
N PHE A 152 -5.36 -14.96 30.39
CA PHE A 152 -5.12 -15.62 29.12
C PHE A 152 -4.14 -14.77 28.33
N GLU A 153 -3.16 -15.41 27.70
CA GLU A 153 -2.22 -14.75 26.80
C GLU A 153 -2.07 -15.62 25.55
N LEU A 154 -2.36 -15.04 24.38
CA LEU A 154 -2.24 -15.70 23.08
C LEU A 154 -1.21 -14.95 22.24
N THR A 155 -0.22 -15.66 21.71
CA THR A 155 0.76 -15.14 20.75
C THR A 155 0.52 -15.76 19.38
N TYR A 156 0.45 -14.93 18.34
CA TYR A 156 0.39 -15.36 16.94
C TYR A 156 1.26 -14.47 16.06
N GLU A 157 1.76 -15.05 14.97
CA GLU A 157 2.72 -14.41 14.08
C GLU A 157 2.30 -14.58 12.61
N GLU A 158 2.54 -13.54 11.80
CA GLU A 158 2.30 -13.58 10.35
C GLU A 158 3.27 -12.69 9.57
N LEU A 159 3.50 -13.04 8.30
CA LEU A 159 4.14 -12.14 7.33
C LEU A 159 3.05 -11.33 6.63
N LEU A 160 3.05 -10.01 6.85
CA LEU A 160 2.12 -9.09 6.21
C LEU A 160 2.37 -9.05 4.70
N LYS A 161 1.33 -9.31 3.90
CA LYS A 161 1.39 -9.27 2.44
C LYS A 161 1.02 -7.88 1.93
N ARG A 162 1.74 -7.38 0.92
CA ARG A 162 1.45 -6.10 0.28
C ARG A 162 0.38 -6.28 -0.79
N HIS A 163 -0.70 -5.52 -0.70
CA HIS A 163 -1.79 -5.50 -1.68
C HIS A 163 -2.18 -4.06 -1.98
N GLN A 164 -2.43 -3.73 -3.25
CA GLN A 164 -2.80 -2.37 -3.69
C GLN A 164 -1.86 -1.27 -3.14
N GLY A 165 -0.57 -1.56 -3.02
CA GLY A 165 0.43 -0.60 -2.56
C GLY A 165 0.59 -0.45 -1.05
N LYS A 166 -0.09 -1.23 -0.22
CA LYS A 166 -0.08 -1.14 1.25
C LYS A 166 0.01 -2.51 1.93
N TYR A 167 0.53 -2.54 3.14
CA TYR A 167 0.34 -3.64 4.09
C TYR A 167 -0.88 -3.34 4.96
N GLU A 168 -1.70 -4.36 5.22
CA GLU A 168 -2.85 -4.25 6.12
C GLU A 168 -2.69 -5.25 7.27
N MET A 169 -2.62 -4.75 8.51
CA MET A 169 -2.69 -5.57 9.72
C MET A 169 -4.09 -5.43 10.31
N TYR A 170 -4.83 -6.53 10.36
CA TYR A 170 -6.24 -6.56 10.74
C TYR A 170 -6.44 -7.19 12.11
N LEU A 171 -7.14 -6.50 13.01
CA LEU A 171 -7.44 -6.94 14.36
C LEU A 171 -8.96 -6.90 14.60
N LYS A 172 -9.54 -8.02 15.05
CA LYS A 172 -10.95 -8.04 15.47
C LYS A 172 -11.10 -7.60 16.93
N VAL A 173 -11.91 -6.58 17.18
CA VAL A 173 -12.16 -6.04 18.51
C VAL A 173 -13.58 -6.38 18.95
N GLN A 174 -13.71 -7.31 19.91
CA GLN A 174 -15.01 -7.73 20.43
C GLN A 174 -14.96 -8.24 21.90
N PRO A 175 -14.62 -7.40 22.90
CA PRO A 175 -14.55 -7.79 24.33
C PRO A 175 -15.87 -8.24 24.98
N LYS A 176 -17.03 -8.11 24.30
CA LYS A 176 -18.40 -8.45 24.74
C LYS A 176 -18.94 -7.72 25.98
N GLN A 177 -18.09 -7.08 26.78
CA GLN A 177 -18.42 -6.26 27.95
C GLN A 177 -17.50 -5.03 28.00
N LEU A 178 -17.82 -4.06 28.86
CA LEU A 178 -16.93 -2.93 29.14
C LEU A 178 -15.67 -3.41 29.87
N VAL A 179 -14.49 -2.95 29.46
CA VAL A 179 -13.19 -3.38 29.99
C VAL A 179 -12.51 -2.20 30.68
N LYS A 180 -12.14 -2.34 31.96
CA LYS A 180 -11.54 -1.25 32.75
C LYS A 180 -10.26 -0.69 32.13
N HIS A 181 -9.40 -1.56 31.60
CA HIS A 181 -8.18 -1.19 30.88
C HIS A 181 -8.16 -1.91 29.52
N PHE A 182 -8.69 -1.23 28.50
CA PHE A 182 -8.59 -1.69 27.10
C PHE A 182 -7.45 -0.94 26.41
N GLU A 183 -6.58 -1.67 25.71
CA GLU A 183 -5.41 -1.11 25.04
C GLU A 183 -5.09 -1.89 23.77
N ILE A 184 -4.89 -1.18 22.66
CA ILE A 184 -4.18 -1.69 21.47
C ILE A 184 -2.92 -0.84 21.32
N GLU A 185 -1.77 -1.49 21.20
CA GLU A 185 -0.47 -0.82 21.11
C GLU A 185 0.39 -1.53 20.06
N ALA A 186 0.55 -0.88 18.90
CA ALA A 186 1.35 -1.39 17.78
C ALA A 186 2.62 -0.56 17.61
N HIS A 187 3.76 -1.25 17.58
CA HIS A 187 5.08 -0.71 17.29
C HIS A 187 5.58 -1.31 15.97
N ILE A 188 5.85 -0.46 14.99
CA ILE A 188 6.26 -0.85 13.63
C ILE A 188 7.71 -0.39 13.42
N PHE A 189 8.57 -1.30 12.98
CA PHE A 189 9.95 -0.99 12.60
C PHE A 189 10.27 -1.52 11.20
N GLU A 190 10.68 -0.61 10.31
CA GLU A 190 10.99 -0.91 8.92
C GLU A 190 12.38 -0.36 8.55
N PRO A 191 13.36 -1.21 8.20
CA PRO A 191 14.73 -0.78 7.89
C PRO A 191 14.84 0.24 6.75
N GLN A 192 13.91 0.21 5.78
CA GLN A 192 13.81 1.17 4.66
C GLN A 192 13.19 2.52 5.06
N GLY A 193 12.54 2.59 6.22
CA GLY A 193 11.69 3.72 6.60
C GLY A 193 10.23 3.52 6.19
N ILE A 194 9.33 4.13 6.95
CA ILE A 194 7.88 4.13 6.73
C ILE A 194 7.52 5.34 5.87
N SER A 195 6.75 5.14 4.81
CA SER A 195 6.29 6.21 3.90
C SER A 195 4.91 6.73 4.30
N THR A 196 4.01 5.84 4.70
CA THR A 196 2.65 6.14 5.18
C THR A 196 2.30 5.29 6.40
N LEU A 197 1.44 5.81 7.28
CA LEU A 197 0.87 5.04 8.40
C LEU A 197 -0.53 5.58 8.72
N ASP A 198 -1.52 4.69 8.70
CA ASP A 198 -2.89 4.96 9.15
C ASP A 198 -3.41 3.85 10.07
N ALA A 199 -4.47 4.16 10.81
CA ALA A 199 -5.23 3.25 11.63
C ALA A 199 -6.70 3.67 11.60
N GLU A 200 -7.57 2.75 11.22
CA GLU A 200 -9.02 2.93 11.14
C GLU A 200 -9.72 1.90 12.02
N ALA A 201 -10.91 2.22 12.52
CA ALA A 201 -11.72 1.28 13.27
C ALA A 201 -13.21 1.43 12.94
N SER A 202 -13.87 0.32 12.59
CA SER A 202 -15.24 0.33 12.04
C SER A 202 -16.32 0.74 13.07
N PHE A 203 -15.97 0.76 14.35
CA PHE A 203 -16.82 1.22 15.46
C PHE A 203 -16.54 2.68 15.84
N ILE A 204 -15.60 3.35 15.18
CA ILE A 204 -15.37 4.78 15.27
C ILE A 204 -16.13 5.44 14.11
N THR A 205 -17.38 5.79 14.35
CA THR A 205 -18.21 6.52 13.38
C THR A 205 -18.10 8.03 13.60
N ASN A 206 -18.03 8.80 12.50
CA ASN A 206 -18.03 10.27 12.52
C ASN A 206 -19.37 10.90 13.00
N ASP A 207 -20.30 10.11 13.54
CA ASP A 207 -21.68 10.51 13.78
C ASP A 207 -22.06 10.37 15.27
N LEU A 208 -21.67 11.39 16.04
CA LEU A 208 -21.68 11.38 17.52
C LEU A 208 -22.86 12.15 18.14
N LEU A 209 -23.89 12.44 17.34
CA LEU A 209 -25.06 13.25 17.74
C LEU A 209 -25.86 12.66 18.91
N GLY A 210 -25.80 11.35 19.15
CA GLY A 210 -26.70 10.66 20.09
C GLY A 210 -26.50 10.89 21.59
N SER A 211 -25.30 11.32 22.04
CA SER A 211 -24.98 11.37 23.48
C SER A 211 -25.08 12.77 24.11
N ALA A 212 -24.66 13.81 23.37
CA ALA A 212 -24.66 15.20 23.85
C ALA A 212 -25.92 15.97 23.44
N LEU A 213 -26.61 15.56 22.36
CA LEU A 213 -27.81 16.22 21.82
C LEU A 213 -29.01 15.26 21.85
N THR A 214 -29.92 15.47 22.79
CA THR A 214 -31.14 14.66 22.91
C THR A 214 -32.36 15.40 22.38
N LYS A 215 -33.06 14.81 21.41
CA LYS A 215 -34.35 15.27 20.87
C LYS A 215 -35.47 14.38 21.44
N SER A 216 -36.53 14.97 21.98
CA SER A 216 -37.62 14.22 22.64
C SER A 216 -38.97 14.93 22.50
N PHE A 217 -40.06 14.16 22.46
CA PHE A 217 -41.42 14.69 22.33
C PHE A 217 -42.28 14.30 23.53
N SER A 218 -43.05 15.25 24.07
CA SER A 218 -44.03 15.01 25.12
C SER A 218 -45.44 15.25 24.58
N GLY A 219 -45.99 14.22 23.94
CA GLY A 219 -47.24 14.32 23.16
C GLY A 219 -47.03 15.04 21.81
N LYS A 220 -48.11 15.30 21.06
CA LYS A 220 -48.04 15.91 19.72
C LYS A 220 -47.66 17.40 19.70
N LYS A 221 -47.60 18.08 20.84
CA LYS A 221 -47.53 19.56 20.94
C LYS A 221 -46.27 20.12 21.60
N VAL A 222 -45.42 19.26 22.17
CA VAL A 222 -44.25 19.71 22.93
C VAL A 222 -43.00 19.00 22.43
N GLY A 223 -42.08 19.79 21.89
CA GLY A 223 -40.74 19.37 21.51
C GLY A 223 -39.73 19.81 22.55
N HIS A 224 -38.80 18.94 22.92
CA HIS A 224 -37.73 19.23 23.85
C HIS A 224 -36.38 18.84 23.26
N VAL A 225 -35.50 19.83 23.10
CA VAL A 225 -34.13 19.69 22.63
C VAL A 225 -33.20 20.08 23.79
N SER A 226 -32.28 19.19 24.15
CA SER A 226 -31.32 19.39 25.22
C SER A 226 -29.92 19.10 24.71
N PHE A 227 -29.02 20.09 24.83
CA PHE A 227 -27.60 19.96 24.51
C PHE A 227 -26.74 20.10 25.78
N LYS A 228 -26.03 19.02 26.14
CA LYS A 228 -25.31 18.86 27.41
C LYS A 228 -23.95 18.15 27.23
N PRO A 229 -22.94 18.81 26.63
CA PRO A 229 -21.60 18.23 26.49
C PRO A 229 -20.87 18.16 27.85
N SER A 230 -20.16 17.05 28.10
CA SER A 230 -19.28 16.90 29.28
C SER A 230 -18.07 17.85 29.22
N LEU A 231 -17.37 18.04 30.35
CA LEU A 231 -16.16 18.87 30.40
C LEU A 231 -15.04 18.39 29.46
N ASP A 232 -14.99 17.09 29.15
CA ASP A 232 -13.99 16.54 28.23
C ASP A 232 -14.44 16.67 26.77
N GLN A 233 -15.75 16.54 26.51
CA GLN A 233 -16.38 16.85 25.20
C GLN A 233 -16.27 18.34 24.81
N GLN A 234 -15.91 19.22 25.75
CA GLN A 234 -15.75 20.64 25.52
C GLN A 234 -14.33 21.05 25.12
N ARG A 235 -13.30 20.22 25.33
CA ARG A 235 -11.88 20.58 25.15
C ARG A 235 -11.39 20.28 23.73
N SER A 236 -10.55 21.15 23.18
CA SER A 236 -9.87 20.89 21.90
C SER A 236 -8.70 19.92 22.01
N CYS A 237 -8.13 19.73 23.20
CA CYS A 237 -7.11 18.74 23.49
C CYS A 237 -7.03 18.40 25.00
N PRO A 238 -6.39 17.29 25.42
CA PRO A 238 -6.40 16.85 26.82
C PRO A 238 -5.76 17.83 27.83
N THR A 239 -4.83 18.68 27.37
CA THR A 239 -3.95 19.50 28.23
C THR A 239 -4.10 21.02 28.03
N CYS A 240 -4.90 21.48 27.07
CA CYS A 240 -5.09 22.89 26.76
C CYS A 240 -6.36 23.48 27.40
N SER A 241 -6.40 24.81 27.49
CA SER A 241 -7.53 25.60 28.01
C SER A 241 -8.61 25.92 26.98
N ASP A 242 -8.41 25.52 25.73
CA ASP A 242 -9.23 25.94 24.59
C ASP A 242 -10.41 24.97 24.37
N SER A 243 -11.50 25.51 23.82
CA SER A 243 -12.77 24.79 23.68
C SER A 243 -13.23 24.69 22.24
N LEU A 244 -13.81 23.53 21.90
CA LEU A 244 -14.41 23.25 20.59
C LEU A 244 -15.75 23.97 20.37
N LEU A 245 -16.40 24.48 21.42
CA LEU A 245 -17.76 25.05 21.35
C LEU A 245 -17.80 26.49 20.79
N ASN A 246 -17.28 26.71 19.58
CA ASN A 246 -17.32 28.02 18.90
C ASN A 246 -18.08 27.90 17.56
N GLY A 247 -19.36 28.26 17.55
CA GLY A 247 -20.20 28.29 16.35
C GLY A 247 -21.68 28.45 16.72
N ASP A 248 -22.57 28.17 15.77
CA ASP A 248 -24.02 28.33 15.92
C ASP A 248 -24.70 27.02 16.34
N PHE A 249 -25.72 27.15 17.21
CA PHE A 249 -26.61 26.05 17.60
C PHE A 249 -28.03 26.37 17.10
N THR A 250 -28.42 25.73 16.01
CA THR A 250 -29.67 26.04 15.29
C THR A 250 -30.70 24.96 15.57
N ILE A 251 -31.85 25.35 16.12
CA ILE A 251 -33.02 24.47 16.23
C ILE A 251 -34.00 24.84 15.13
N THR A 252 -34.30 23.88 14.25
CA THR A 252 -35.20 24.05 13.11
C THR A 252 -36.44 23.19 13.35
N TYR A 253 -37.63 23.77 13.32
CA TYR A 253 -38.86 23.01 13.53
C TYR A 253 -39.96 23.48 12.60
N ASP A 254 -40.92 22.59 12.34
CA ASP A 254 -42.13 22.92 11.59
C ASP A 254 -43.39 22.44 12.31
N VAL A 255 -44.55 23.00 11.95
CA VAL A 255 -45.85 22.72 12.57
C VAL A 255 -46.76 21.92 11.63
N ASN A 256 -47.66 21.13 12.22
CA ASN A 256 -48.71 20.45 11.46
C ASN A 256 -49.69 21.50 10.89
N ARG A 257 -49.81 21.57 9.56
CA ARG A 257 -50.70 22.48 8.84
C ARG A 257 -51.84 21.71 8.16
N GLU A 258 -52.96 21.57 8.86
CA GLU A 258 -54.20 21.00 8.28
C GLU A 258 -54.96 22.01 7.38
N SER A 259 -54.56 23.28 7.40
CA SER A 259 -55.13 24.37 6.59
C SER A 259 -54.04 25.36 6.17
N PRO A 260 -54.10 25.95 4.95
CA PRO A 260 -53.15 26.98 4.47
C PRO A 260 -53.30 28.34 5.19
N ALA A 261 -54.36 28.51 5.96
CA ALA A 261 -54.66 29.69 6.77
C ALA A 261 -55.07 29.25 8.19
N ASN A 262 -54.48 29.84 9.23
CA ASN A 262 -54.79 29.52 10.62
C ASN A 262 -54.68 30.76 11.51
N VAL A 263 -55.69 31.02 12.34
CA VAL A 263 -55.76 32.19 13.23
C VAL A 263 -55.68 31.72 14.68
N GLN A 264 -54.65 32.17 15.40
CA GLN A 264 -54.57 32.01 16.85
C GLN A 264 -54.97 33.32 17.53
N VAL A 265 -55.74 33.23 18.62
CA VAL A 265 -56.17 34.39 19.43
C VAL A 265 -55.74 34.18 20.87
N VAL A 266 -54.95 35.11 21.41
CA VAL A 266 -54.42 35.07 22.78
C VAL A 266 -54.54 36.46 23.41
N ASN A 267 -55.12 36.54 24.61
CA ASN A 267 -55.27 37.79 25.38
C ASN A 267 -55.89 38.97 24.61
N GLY A 268 -56.83 38.69 23.69
CA GLY A 268 -57.52 39.72 22.88
C GLY A 268 -56.78 40.15 21.61
N TYR A 269 -55.56 39.66 21.38
CA TYR A 269 -54.80 39.86 20.15
C TYR A 269 -54.87 38.60 19.28
N PHE A 270 -54.83 38.75 17.96
CA PHE A 270 -54.80 37.62 17.04
C PHE A 270 -53.57 37.66 16.14
N VAL A 271 -53.06 36.47 15.80
CA VAL A 271 -52.01 36.27 14.79
C VAL A 271 -52.58 35.34 13.73
N HIS A 272 -52.54 35.80 12.47
CA HIS A 272 -52.99 35.04 11.32
C HIS A 272 -51.78 34.51 10.55
N PHE A 273 -51.61 33.18 10.59
CA PHE A 273 -50.60 32.47 9.84
C PHE A 273 -51.17 32.07 8.48
N PHE A 274 -50.61 32.62 7.40
CA PHE A 274 -51.03 32.35 6.02
C PHE A 274 -49.81 31.87 5.21
N ALA A 275 -49.81 30.59 4.84
CA ALA A 275 -48.70 29.93 4.16
C ALA A 275 -49.21 28.91 3.13
N PRO A 276 -49.84 29.36 2.02
CA PRO A 276 -50.30 28.49 0.95
C PRO A 276 -49.14 27.89 0.16
N GLN A 277 -49.25 26.61 -0.21
CA GLN A 277 -48.31 25.95 -1.13
C GLN A 277 -48.66 26.23 -2.59
N GLY A 278 -47.65 26.34 -3.46
CA GLY A 278 -47.82 26.36 -4.92
C GLY A 278 -48.11 27.72 -5.58
N LEU A 279 -47.97 28.86 -4.86
CA LEU A 279 -48.12 30.18 -5.49
C LEU A 279 -46.82 30.66 -6.17
N PRO A 280 -46.91 31.38 -7.31
CA PRO A 280 -45.74 31.97 -7.97
C PRO A 280 -45.05 33.03 -7.10
N VAL A 281 -43.72 33.06 -7.14
CA VAL A 281 -42.90 34.02 -6.38
C VAL A 281 -43.02 35.43 -6.97
N VAL A 282 -43.37 36.42 -6.13
CA VAL A 282 -43.29 37.85 -6.48
C VAL A 282 -41.96 38.41 -5.98
N PRO A 283 -41.05 38.88 -6.84
CA PRO A 283 -39.76 39.40 -6.41
C PRO A 283 -39.91 40.72 -5.64
N LYS A 284 -39.20 40.84 -4.52
CA LYS A 284 -39.01 42.09 -3.78
C LYS A 284 -37.55 42.21 -3.36
N ASN A 285 -36.99 43.40 -3.55
CA ASN A 285 -35.66 43.74 -3.05
C ASN A 285 -35.79 44.31 -1.63
N VAL A 286 -35.01 43.80 -0.68
CA VAL A 286 -34.95 44.32 0.69
C VAL A 286 -33.48 44.59 1.04
N VAL A 287 -33.22 45.78 1.57
CA VAL A 287 -31.90 46.19 2.06
C VAL A 287 -31.88 46.02 3.58
N PHE A 288 -30.83 45.40 4.11
CA PHE A 288 -30.60 45.29 5.55
C PHE A 288 -29.59 46.34 6.01
N VAL A 289 -29.92 47.04 7.10
CA VAL A 289 -28.99 47.86 7.87
C VAL A 289 -28.74 47.11 9.17
N ILE A 290 -27.47 46.84 9.48
CA ILE A 290 -27.08 46.05 10.65
C ILE A 290 -26.53 46.99 11.72
N ASP A 291 -27.03 46.86 12.95
CA ASP A 291 -26.48 47.55 14.11
C ASP A 291 -25.14 46.93 14.54
N VAL A 292 -24.15 47.78 14.79
CA VAL A 292 -22.81 47.42 15.28
C VAL A 292 -22.49 48.09 16.62
N SER A 293 -23.53 48.48 17.37
CA SER A 293 -23.40 49.04 18.71
C SER A 293 -22.81 48.03 19.70
N GLY A 294 -21.98 48.52 20.63
CA GLY A 294 -21.25 47.69 21.62
C GLY A 294 -22.11 47.00 22.68
N SER A 295 -23.44 46.95 22.51
CA SER A 295 -24.39 46.30 23.42
C SER A 295 -24.47 44.77 23.25
N MET A 296 -23.81 44.21 22.22
CA MET A 296 -23.85 42.78 21.85
C MET A 296 -22.80 41.90 22.56
N ALA A 297 -22.11 42.39 23.60
CA ALA A 297 -21.02 41.66 24.25
C ALA A 297 -21.45 40.95 25.55
N GLY A 298 -21.32 39.61 25.59
CA GLY A 298 -21.49 38.83 26.83
C GLY A 298 -21.29 37.31 26.62
N ARG A 299 -20.90 36.59 27.68
CA ARG A 299 -20.86 35.11 27.73
C ARG A 299 -21.61 34.60 28.95
N LYS A 300 -22.39 33.53 28.76
CA LYS A 300 -22.48 32.35 29.65
C LYS A 300 -23.46 31.33 29.08
N ILE A 301 -22.98 30.15 28.69
CA ILE A 301 -23.76 28.93 28.54
C ILE A 301 -23.01 27.82 29.28
N GLN A 302 -23.73 27.07 30.11
CA GLN A 302 -23.27 25.81 30.70
C GLN A 302 -24.25 24.65 30.42
N GLN A 303 -25.38 24.94 29.78
CA GLN A 303 -26.48 24.03 29.46
C GLN A 303 -27.41 24.76 28.47
N ILE A 304 -27.86 24.11 27.39
CA ILE A 304 -28.94 24.63 26.52
C ILE A 304 -30.11 23.66 26.62
N GLU A 305 -31.25 24.16 27.09
CA GLU A 305 -32.53 23.45 27.09
C GLU A 305 -33.56 24.34 26.39
N ALA A 306 -34.19 23.81 25.35
CA ALA A 306 -35.23 24.48 24.59
C ALA A 306 -36.53 23.68 24.67
N HIS A 307 -37.58 24.33 25.15
CA HIS A 307 -38.94 23.79 25.20
C HIS A 307 -39.80 24.51 24.17
N ILE A 308 -40.19 23.80 23.11
CA ILE A 308 -41.01 24.33 22.03
C ILE A 308 -42.44 23.82 22.24
N PHE A 309 -43.40 24.73 22.38
CA PHE A 309 -44.82 24.42 22.55
C PHE A 309 -45.60 25.01 21.38
N GLU A 310 -46.23 24.14 20.59
CA GLU A 310 -47.02 24.56 19.42
C GLU A 310 -48.46 24.05 19.51
N PRO A 311 -49.48 24.94 19.60
CA PRO A 311 -50.88 24.55 19.75
C PRO A 311 -51.42 23.65 18.63
N GLN A 312 -50.89 23.80 17.41
CA GLN A 312 -51.23 23.00 16.22
C GLN A 312 -50.58 21.60 16.26
N GLY A 313 -49.54 21.42 17.08
CA GLY A 313 -48.64 20.28 17.05
C GLY A 313 -47.45 20.47 16.11
N ILE A 314 -46.35 19.81 16.45
CA ILE A 314 -45.07 19.87 15.71
C ILE A 314 -45.04 18.76 14.66
N SER A 315 -44.64 19.07 13.43
CA SER A 315 -44.54 18.10 12.30
C SER A 315 -43.12 17.56 12.15
N THR A 316 -42.12 18.44 12.24
CA THR A 316 -40.69 18.09 12.27
C THR A 316 -39.98 18.91 13.34
N LEU A 317 -38.94 18.33 13.95
CA LEU A 317 -38.08 19.00 14.91
C LEU A 317 -36.66 18.49 14.73
N ASP A 318 -35.76 19.40 14.40
CA ASP A 318 -34.37 19.14 14.18
C ASP A 318 -33.50 20.16 14.94
N ALA A 319 -32.23 19.80 15.14
CA ALA A 319 -31.25 20.65 15.76
C ALA A 319 -29.85 20.26 15.28
N GLU A 320 -29.09 21.27 14.88
CA GLU A 320 -27.74 21.18 14.34
C GLU A 320 -26.79 22.11 15.11
N ALA A 321 -25.52 21.71 15.19
CA ALA A 321 -24.48 22.43 15.92
C ALA A 321 -23.23 22.54 15.04
N SER A 322 -22.98 23.71 14.45
CA SER A 322 -21.93 23.86 13.41
C SER A 322 -20.49 23.73 13.92
N PHE A 323 -20.32 23.58 15.23
CA PHE A 323 -19.05 23.42 15.95
C PHE A 323 -18.75 21.97 16.38
N ILE A 324 -19.64 21.01 16.12
CA ILE A 324 -19.39 19.59 16.43
C ILE A 324 -18.79 18.91 15.19
N THR A 325 -17.47 18.95 15.08
CA THR A 325 -16.70 18.09 14.20
C THR A 325 -15.58 17.39 14.99
N ASN A 326 -15.40 16.09 14.72
CA ASN A 326 -14.37 15.18 15.24
C ASN A 326 -14.54 14.62 16.68
N ASP A 327 -15.29 13.51 16.74
CA ASP A 327 -14.79 12.20 17.22
C ASP A 327 -14.20 12.04 18.65
N LEU A 328 -15.04 11.60 19.58
CA LEU A 328 -14.64 11.20 20.94
C LEU A 328 -13.78 9.93 20.98
N LEU A 329 -13.90 9.02 20.01
CA LEU A 329 -13.13 7.77 19.99
C LEU A 329 -11.79 7.96 19.28
N GLY A 330 -11.76 8.77 18.23
CA GLY A 330 -10.54 9.26 17.60
C GLY A 330 -9.63 9.99 18.58
N SER A 331 -10.16 10.68 19.59
CA SER A 331 -9.34 11.23 20.68
C SER A 331 -8.60 10.18 21.53
N ALA A 332 -9.07 8.93 21.53
CA ALA A 332 -8.39 7.79 22.15
C ALA A 332 -7.44 7.05 21.20
N LEU A 333 -7.48 7.34 19.90
CA LEU A 333 -6.60 6.78 18.87
C LEU A 333 -5.47 7.76 18.54
N THR A 334 -4.24 7.30 18.73
CA THR A 334 -3.03 8.08 18.44
C THR A 334 -2.19 7.34 17.42
N LYS A 335 -1.78 8.02 16.34
CA LYS A 335 -0.89 7.49 15.29
C LYS A 335 0.27 8.46 15.08
N SER A 336 1.49 7.94 15.01
CA SER A 336 2.69 8.73 14.71
C SER A 336 3.77 7.86 14.08
N PHE A 337 4.55 8.41 13.15
CA PHE A 337 5.73 7.74 12.62
C PHE A 337 6.85 8.75 12.35
N SER A 338 8.09 8.28 12.37
CA SER A 338 9.28 9.06 12.06
C SER A 338 10.40 8.14 11.57
N GLY A 339 10.83 8.35 10.32
CA GLY A 339 11.86 7.52 9.68
C GLY A 339 11.48 6.05 9.69
N LYS A 340 12.23 5.24 10.46
CA LYS A 340 12.06 3.78 10.53
C LYS A 340 11.01 3.30 11.55
N LYS A 341 10.46 4.17 12.39
CA LYS A 341 9.61 3.80 13.53
C LYS A 341 8.20 4.36 13.39
N GLY A 342 7.20 3.49 13.55
CA GLY A 342 5.78 3.82 13.59
C GLY A 342 5.16 3.34 14.90
N HIS A 343 4.17 4.08 15.40
CA HIS A 343 3.46 3.77 16.63
C HIS A 343 1.97 4.10 16.47
N VAL A 344 1.12 3.13 16.81
CA VAL A 344 -0.33 3.28 16.91
C VAL A 344 -0.76 2.84 18.30
N SER A 345 -1.51 3.70 19.00
CA SER A 345 -2.00 3.44 20.36
C SER A 345 -3.47 3.84 20.46
N PHE A 346 -4.32 2.88 20.82
CA PHE A 346 -5.74 3.07 21.08
C PHE A 346 -6.07 2.68 22.53
N LYS A 347 -6.48 3.67 23.34
CA LYS A 347 -6.69 3.50 24.80
C LYS A 347 -8.00 4.16 25.28
N PRO A 348 -9.18 3.61 24.90
CA PRO A 348 -10.47 4.20 25.23
C PRO A 348 -10.82 4.02 26.72
N SER A 349 -11.23 5.10 27.37
CA SER A 349 -11.80 5.08 28.71
C SER A 349 -13.13 4.31 28.76
N LEU A 350 -13.56 3.89 29.96
CA LEU A 350 -14.84 3.22 30.15
C LEU A 350 -16.04 3.99 29.59
N ASP A 351 -16.02 5.33 29.63
CA ASP A 351 -17.12 6.15 29.11
C ASP A 351 -17.08 6.26 27.58
N GLN A 352 -15.88 6.27 26.98
CA GLN A 352 -15.70 6.15 25.52
C GLN A 352 -16.09 4.76 24.99
N GLN A 353 -15.98 3.72 25.80
CA GLN A 353 -16.37 2.35 25.42
C GLN A 353 -17.88 2.11 25.42
N ARG A 354 -18.71 2.97 26.05
CA ARG A 354 -20.15 2.74 26.18
C ARG A 354 -20.91 3.15 24.93
N SER A 355 -21.87 2.33 24.51
CA SER A 355 -22.81 2.66 23.43
C SER A 355 -23.77 3.82 23.75
N CYS A 356 -23.95 4.14 25.05
CA CYS A 356 -24.76 5.26 25.52
C CYS A 356 -24.36 5.66 26.96
N PRO A 357 -24.69 6.88 27.45
CA PRO A 357 -24.19 7.36 28.75
C PRO A 357 -24.50 6.48 29.97
N THR A 358 -25.60 5.71 29.93
CA THR A 358 -26.15 4.98 31.09
C THR A 358 -26.21 3.46 30.92
N CYS A 359 -25.87 2.91 29.76
CA CYS A 359 -25.93 1.46 29.51
C CYS A 359 -24.62 0.73 29.85
N SER A 360 -24.74 -0.59 30.00
CA SER A 360 -23.66 -1.55 30.26
C SER A 360 -22.93 -2.03 29.01
N ASP A 361 -23.44 -1.69 27.83
CA ASP A 361 -23.06 -2.33 26.59
C ASP A 361 -21.90 -1.57 25.93
N SER A 362 -20.95 -2.31 25.37
CA SER A 362 -19.78 -1.70 24.73
C SER A 362 -20.01 -1.49 23.24
N LEU A 363 -19.57 -0.33 22.73
CA LEU A 363 -19.48 -0.06 21.29
C LEU A 363 -18.24 -0.70 20.64
N LEU A 364 -17.30 -1.23 21.43
CA LEU A 364 -16.11 -1.94 20.92
C LEU A 364 -16.54 -3.28 20.32
N ASN A 365 -17.05 -3.25 19.09
CA ASN A 365 -17.52 -4.41 18.35
C ASN A 365 -17.34 -4.17 16.85
N GLY A 366 -16.20 -4.61 16.31
CA GLY A 366 -15.88 -4.43 14.91
C GLY A 366 -14.41 -4.64 14.62
N ASP A 367 -13.93 -3.91 13.63
CA ASP A 367 -12.67 -4.15 12.96
C ASP A 367 -11.72 -2.99 13.30
N PHE A 368 -10.46 -3.29 13.57
CA PHE A 368 -9.40 -2.31 13.79
C PHE A 368 -8.26 -2.64 12.81
N THR A 369 -8.06 -1.77 11.83
CA THR A 369 -7.13 -2.00 10.71
C THR A 369 -6.02 -0.98 10.78
N ILE A 370 -4.77 -1.44 10.84
CA ILE A 370 -3.58 -0.60 10.68
C ILE A 370 -3.07 -0.79 9.26
N THR A 371 -2.86 0.30 8.54
CA THR A 371 -2.31 0.28 7.17
C THR A 371 -1.03 1.10 7.08
N TYR A 372 -0.04 0.61 6.33
CA TYR A 372 1.23 1.33 6.12
C TYR A 372 1.90 0.88 4.82
N ASP A 373 2.86 1.65 4.32
CA ASP A 373 3.86 1.18 3.35
C ASP A 373 5.25 1.72 3.74
N VAL A 374 6.29 1.21 3.08
CA VAL A 374 7.68 1.63 3.28
C VAL A 374 8.16 2.60 2.21
N ASN A 375 9.30 3.26 2.44
CA ASN A 375 9.98 4.01 1.40
C ASN A 375 10.62 3.04 0.39
N ARG A 376 10.39 3.29 -0.90
CA ARG A 376 10.90 2.45 -2.01
C ARG A 376 11.92 3.22 -2.85
N GLU A 377 12.89 3.81 -2.16
CA GLU A 377 14.06 4.47 -2.78
C GLU A 377 14.91 3.54 -3.64
N SER A 378 14.82 2.22 -3.41
CA SER A 378 15.42 1.15 -4.22
C SER A 378 14.35 0.09 -4.54
N PRO A 379 14.34 -0.50 -5.74
CA PRO A 379 13.40 -1.55 -6.14
C PRO A 379 13.59 -2.88 -5.40
N ALA A 380 14.82 -3.09 -4.89
CA ALA A 380 15.23 -4.27 -4.16
C ALA A 380 15.76 -3.88 -2.76
N ASN A 381 15.42 -4.68 -1.75
CA ASN A 381 15.98 -4.56 -0.40
C ASN A 381 16.30 -5.94 0.17
N VAL A 382 17.59 -6.22 0.35
CA VAL A 382 18.06 -7.40 1.07
C VAL A 382 18.39 -7.02 2.52
N GLN A 383 18.07 -7.91 3.45
CA GLN A 383 18.41 -7.81 4.86
C GLN A 383 19.01 -9.13 5.33
N VAL A 384 20.09 -9.07 6.10
CA VAL A 384 20.84 -10.25 6.59
C VAL A 384 21.07 -10.08 8.09
N VAL A 385 20.72 -11.10 8.89
CA VAL A 385 20.91 -11.13 10.35
C VAL A 385 21.09 -12.59 10.80
N ASN A 386 22.10 -12.88 11.63
CA ASN A 386 22.30 -14.19 12.28
C ASN A 386 22.29 -15.39 11.30
N GLY A 387 22.91 -15.25 10.13
CA GLY A 387 22.94 -16.32 9.12
C GLY A 387 21.63 -16.53 8.34
N TYR A 388 20.61 -15.69 8.53
CA TYR A 388 19.38 -15.70 7.75
C TYR A 388 19.25 -14.41 6.93
N PHE A 389 18.59 -14.49 5.79
CA PHE A 389 18.29 -13.32 4.98
C PHE A 389 16.84 -13.31 4.47
N VAL A 390 16.37 -12.10 4.17
CA VAL A 390 15.13 -11.84 3.41
C VAL A 390 15.42 -10.81 2.33
N HIS A 391 14.80 -10.98 1.18
CA HIS A 391 14.88 -10.10 0.03
C HIS A 391 13.46 -9.68 -0.34
N PHE A 392 13.17 -8.39 -0.17
CA PHE A 392 11.94 -7.74 -0.61
C PHE A 392 12.18 -7.08 -1.97
N PHE A 393 11.33 -7.36 -2.95
CA PHE A 393 11.40 -6.79 -4.29
C PHE A 393 10.06 -6.24 -4.73
N ALA A 394 10.02 -4.94 -5.01
CA ALA A 394 8.84 -4.25 -5.52
C ALA A 394 9.27 -2.94 -6.22
N PRO A 395 9.75 -3.01 -7.47
CA PRO A 395 10.04 -1.82 -8.27
C PRO A 395 8.79 -0.95 -8.47
N GLN A 396 8.99 0.35 -8.63
CA GLN A 396 7.95 1.34 -8.93
C GLN A 396 8.26 2.06 -10.26
N GLY A 397 7.26 2.63 -10.91
CA GLY A 397 7.47 3.46 -12.11
C GLY A 397 7.87 2.71 -13.39
N LEU A 398 7.64 1.39 -13.43
CA LEU A 398 7.76 0.57 -14.64
C LEU A 398 6.47 0.66 -15.48
N PRO A 399 6.56 0.68 -16.82
CA PRO A 399 5.39 0.55 -17.70
C PRO A 399 4.67 -0.80 -17.51
N VAL A 400 3.35 -0.81 -17.73
CA VAL A 400 2.55 -2.04 -17.60
C VAL A 400 2.77 -2.92 -18.83
N VAL A 401 3.08 -4.20 -18.60
CA VAL A 401 3.19 -5.23 -19.65
C VAL A 401 1.79 -5.45 -20.25
N PRO A 402 1.59 -5.28 -21.57
CA PRO A 402 0.29 -5.51 -22.20
C PRO A 402 -0.21 -6.94 -21.96
N LYS A 403 -1.50 -7.10 -21.64
CA LYS A 403 -2.08 -8.40 -21.28
C LYS A 403 -3.09 -8.90 -22.31
N ASN A 404 -3.04 -10.21 -22.56
CA ASN A 404 -3.99 -10.97 -23.37
C ASN A 404 -4.88 -11.76 -22.40
N VAL A 405 -6.05 -11.23 -22.05
CA VAL A 405 -6.92 -11.79 -21.01
C VAL A 405 -8.12 -12.51 -21.61
N VAL A 406 -8.34 -13.76 -21.21
CA VAL A 406 -9.58 -14.48 -21.54
C VAL A 406 -10.38 -14.75 -20.28
N PHE A 407 -11.58 -14.20 -20.24
CA PHE A 407 -12.56 -14.41 -19.17
C PHE A 407 -13.42 -15.62 -19.51
N VAL A 408 -13.32 -16.68 -18.71
CA VAL A 408 -14.07 -17.93 -18.87
C VAL A 408 -15.17 -17.98 -17.81
N ILE A 409 -16.39 -17.59 -18.18
CA ILE A 409 -17.46 -17.27 -17.24
C ILE A 409 -18.55 -18.35 -17.30
N ASP A 410 -18.82 -18.94 -16.15
CA ASP A 410 -19.95 -19.83 -15.94
C ASP A 410 -21.25 -19.04 -16.07
N VAL A 411 -22.15 -19.53 -16.90
CA VAL A 411 -23.49 -18.99 -17.07
C VAL A 411 -24.54 -20.08 -16.84
N SER A 412 -24.21 -21.12 -16.07
CA SER A 412 -25.13 -22.19 -15.71
C SER A 412 -26.35 -21.70 -14.92
N GLY A 413 -27.42 -22.49 -14.87
CA GLY A 413 -28.66 -22.13 -14.18
C GLY A 413 -28.52 -21.86 -12.67
N SER A 414 -27.42 -22.27 -12.02
CA SER A 414 -27.11 -21.96 -10.62
C SER A 414 -26.71 -20.50 -10.40
N MET A 415 -26.18 -19.83 -11.44
CA MET A 415 -25.79 -18.41 -11.42
C MET A 415 -26.99 -17.45 -11.40
N ALA A 416 -28.21 -17.94 -11.61
CA ALA A 416 -29.43 -17.14 -11.71
C ALA A 416 -29.63 -16.14 -10.55
N GLY A 417 -30.20 -14.97 -10.85
CA GLY A 417 -30.46 -13.92 -9.88
C GLY A 417 -29.22 -13.09 -9.54
N ARG A 418 -28.83 -13.02 -8.26
CA ARG A 418 -27.80 -12.08 -7.80
C ARG A 418 -26.40 -12.40 -8.34
N LYS A 419 -26.01 -13.68 -8.45
CA LYS A 419 -24.67 -14.07 -8.89
C LYS A 419 -24.36 -13.60 -10.32
N ILE A 420 -25.25 -13.86 -11.29
CA ILE A 420 -25.08 -13.38 -12.67
C ILE A 420 -25.25 -11.86 -12.80
N GLN A 421 -25.98 -11.21 -11.90
CA GLN A 421 -25.99 -9.75 -11.82
C GLN A 421 -24.64 -9.19 -11.37
N GLN A 422 -24.14 -9.62 -10.21
CA GLN A 422 -22.87 -9.17 -9.63
C GLN A 422 -21.67 -9.53 -10.53
N THR A 423 -21.74 -10.65 -11.23
CA THR A 423 -20.77 -11.03 -12.27
C THR A 423 -20.75 -9.99 -13.40
N ARG A 424 -21.90 -9.60 -13.95
CA ARG A 424 -21.97 -8.56 -14.99
C ARG A 424 -21.52 -7.20 -14.48
N ASP A 425 -21.92 -6.81 -13.28
CA ASP A 425 -21.57 -5.53 -12.68
C ASP A 425 -20.04 -5.44 -12.44
N ALA A 426 -19.40 -6.53 -12.01
CA ALA A 426 -17.94 -6.62 -11.90
C ALA A 426 -17.24 -6.62 -13.27
N LEU A 427 -17.69 -7.42 -14.24
CA LEU A 427 -17.11 -7.45 -15.58
C LEU A 427 -17.22 -6.10 -16.32
N LEU A 428 -18.29 -5.34 -16.06
CA LEU A 428 -18.44 -3.99 -16.61
C LEU A 428 -17.42 -3.01 -16.05
N LYS A 429 -17.16 -3.04 -14.74
CA LYS A 429 -16.14 -2.20 -14.11
C LYS A 429 -14.72 -2.62 -14.52
N ILE A 430 -14.46 -3.93 -14.61
CA ILE A 430 -13.21 -4.47 -15.16
C ILE A 430 -12.93 -3.92 -16.56
N LEU A 431 -13.95 -3.82 -17.43
CA LEU A 431 -13.83 -3.23 -18.76
C LEU A 431 -13.55 -1.71 -18.77
N ASP A 432 -13.69 -1.02 -17.65
CA ASP A 432 -13.31 0.39 -17.50
C ASP A 432 -11.81 0.54 -17.15
N ASP A 433 -11.17 -0.51 -16.60
CA ASP A 433 -9.74 -0.54 -16.23
C ASP A 433 -8.83 -1.26 -17.27
N VAL A 434 -9.39 -1.87 -18.32
CA VAL A 434 -8.62 -2.46 -19.43
C VAL A 434 -7.98 -1.37 -20.28
N LYS A 435 -6.65 -1.46 -20.52
CA LYS A 435 -5.90 -0.49 -21.35
C LYS A 435 -6.07 -0.79 -22.84
N GLU A 436 -6.01 0.22 -23.71
CA GLU A 436 -6.10 0.04 -25.18
C GLU A 436 -4.99 -0.84 -25.78
N THR A 437 -3.88 -1.03 -25.07
CA THR A 437 -2.79 -1.96 -25.42
C THR A 437 -3.13 -3.43 -25.19
N ASP A 438 -4.16 -3.71 -24.40
CA ASP A 438 -4.54 -5.06 -24.01
C ASP A 438 -5.41 -5.74 -25.07
N TYR A 439 -5.42 -7.07 -25.03
CA TYR A 439 -6.27 -7.91 -25.87
C TYR A 439 -7.20 -8.74 -24.97
N LEU A 440 -8.47 -8.85 -25.34
CA LEU A 440 -9.45 -9.57 -24.53
C LEU A 440 -10.43 -10.43 -25.34
N ASN A 441 -11.03 -11.41 -24.66
CA ASN A 441 -12.25 -12.08 -25.12
C ASN A 441 -13.03 -12.69 -23.93
N PHE A 442 -14.30 -12.99 -24.17
CA PHE A 442 -15.21 -13.66 -23.23
C PHE A 442 -15.62 -15.03 -23.78
N ILE A 443 -15.47 -16.06 -22.95
CA ILE A 443 -15.94 -17.41 -23.18
C ILE A 443 -17.00 -17.69 -22.13
N LEU A 444 -18.26 -17.86 -22.56
CA LEU A 444 -19.35 -18.26 -21.67
C LEU A 444 -19.50 -19.78 -21.77
N PHE A 445 -19.66 -20.46 -20.63
CA PHE A 445 -19.95 -21.89 -20.62
C PHE A 445 -21.22 -22.21 -19.84
N SER A 446 -22.07 -23.02 -20.47
CA SER A 446 -23.28 -23.63 -19.92
C SER A 446 -23.26 -25.13 -20.25
N GLY A 447 -24.34 -25.71 -20.79
CA GLY A 447 -24.28 -27.01 -21.46
C GLY A 447 -23.43 -27.00 -22.74
N GLY A 448 -23.17 -25.83 -23.31
CA GLY A 448 -22.25 -25.60 -24.43
C GLY A 448 -21.27 -24.46 -24.16
N VAL A 449 -20.45 -24.11 -25.15
CA VAL A 449 -19.47 -23.03 -25.05
C VAL A 449 -19.76 -21.97 -26.11
N THR A 450 -19.88 -20.71 -25.69
CA THR A 450 -20.13 -19.55 -26.56
C THR A 450 -19.00 -18.54 -26.42
N THR A 451 -18.50 -18.00 -27.52
CA THR A 451 -17.43 -16.99 -27.53
C THR A 451 -17.96 -15.65 -28.03
N TRP A 452 -17.56 -14.53 -27.42
CA TRP A 452 -17.97 -13.20 -27.89
C TRP A 452 -17.40 -12.87 -29.28
N LYS A 453 -16.11 -13.17 -29.49
CA LYS A 453 -15.41 -13.09 -30.78
C LYS A 453 -14.69 -14.41 -31.06
N ASP A 454 -14.38 -14.71 -32.33
CA ASP A 454 -13.67 -15.95 -32.70
C ASP A 454 -12.16 -15.93 -32.37
N GLN A 455 -11.58 -14.74 -32.26
CA GLN A 455 -10.18 -14.47 -31.92
C GLN A 455 -10.10 -13.42 -30.81
N LEU A 456 -8.94 -13.26 -30.18
CA LEU A 456 -8.67 -12.12 -29.30
C LEU A 456 -8.82 -10.80 -30.08
N VAL A 457 -9.39 -9.79 -29.44
CA VAL A 457 -9.51 -8.45 -30.01
C VAL A 457 -8.82 -7.43 -29.11
N GLN A 458 -8.16 -6.45 -29.72
CA GLN A 458 -7.56 -5.34 -29.00
C GLN A 458 -8.66 -4.48 -28.33
N ALA A 459 -8.36 -3.96 -27.15
CA ALA A 459 -9.25 -3.16 -26.31
C ALA A 459 -9.48 -1.72 -26.82
N THR A 460 -9.76 -1.53 -28.11
CA THR A 460 -10.13 -0.21 -28.65
C THR A 460 -11.45 0.28 -28.02
N PRO A 461 -11.71 1.60 -27.98
CA PRO A 461 -12.97 2.14 -27.44
C PRO A 461 -14.23 1.50 -28.03
N GLU A 462 -14.21 1.16 -29.33
CA GLU A 462 -15.31 0.48 -30.03
C GLU A 462 -15.47 -0.97 -29.56
N ASN A 463 -14.37 -1.74 -29.50
CA ASN A 463 -14.38 -3.12 -29.03
C ASN A 463 -14.79 -3.20 -27.55
N LEU A 464 -14.34 -2.26 -26.71
CA LEU A 464 -14.76 -2.18 -25.31
C LEU A 464 -16.25 -1.81 -25.18
N GLN A 465 -16.81 -0.98 -26.06
CA GLN A 465 -18.24 -0.69 -26.07
C GLN A 465 -19.09 -1.87 -26.55
N GLU A 466 -18.61 -2.64 -27.54
CA GLU A 466 -19.19 -3.92 -27.92
C GLU A 466 -19.10 -4.94 -26.78
N ALA A 467 -17.97 -5.03 -26.08
CA ALA A 467 -17.77 -5.89 -24.92
C ALA A 467 -18.75 -5.56 -23.79
N ARG A 468 -18.90 -4.27 -23.41
CA ARG A 468 -19.90 -3.82 -22.43
C ARG A 468 -21.31 -4.20 -22.85
N THR A 469 -21.62 -4.18 -24.15
CA THR A 469 -22.91 -4.59 -24.70
C THR A 469 -23.12 -6.10 -24.63
N PHE A 470 -22.08 -6.89 -24.90
CA PHE A 470 -22.10 -8.35 -24.72
C PHE A 470 -22.31 -8.71 -23.24
N VAL A 471 -21.51 -8.15 -22.33
CA VAL A 471 -21.57 -8.41 -20.89
C VAL A 471 -22.95 -8.08 -20.31
N LYS A 472 -23.55 -6.93 -20.65
CA LYS A 472 -24.91 -6.57 -20.19
C LYS A 472 -25.97 -7.62 -20.57
N ASN A 473 -25.77 -8.29 -21.70
CA ASN A 473 -26.69 -9.29 -22.26
C ASN A 473 -26.38 -10.73 -21.86
N ILE A 474 -25.35 -10.99 -21.03
CA ILE A 474 -25.12 -12.30 -20.42
C ILE A 474 -26.36 -12.70 -19.59
N ARG A 475 -26.78 -13.96 -19.74
CA ARG A 475 -27.90 -14.58 -19.04
C ARG A 475 -27.50 -15.99 -18.61
N ASP A 476 -28.13 -16.47 -17.54
CA ASP A 476 -28.07 -17.86 -17.12
C ASP A 476 -28.77 -18.82 -18.11
N ASP A 477 -28.23 -20.03 -18.24
CA ASP A 477 -28.66 -21.10 -19.15
C ASP A 477 -28.17 -22.47 -18.65
N GLY A 478 -29.04 -23.48 -18.65
CA GLY A 478 -28.63 -24.89 -18.71
C GLY A 478 -27.65 -25.43 -17.64
N MET A 479 -26.70 -26.24 -18.13
CA MET A 479 -25.74 -27.08 -17.38
C MET A 479 -24.36 -26.38 -17.26
N THR A 480 -23.30 -27.10 -16.85
CA THR A 480 -21.96 -26.54 -16.60
C THR A 480 -20.86 -27.38 -17.29
N ASN A 481 -20.37 -26.94 -18.46
CA ASN A 481 -19.29 -27.56 -19.25
C ASN A 481 -17.97 -26.78 -19.08
N LEU A 482 -17.42 -26.88 -17.87
CA LEU A 482 -16.20 -26.19 -17.44
C LEU A 482 -14.96 -26.61 -18.25
N ASN A 483 -14.85 -27.89 -18.62
CA ASN A 483 -13.72 -28.43 -19.38
C ASN A 483 -13.57 -27.73 -20.74
N ASP A 484 -14.63 -27.72 -21.54
CA ASP A 484 -14.55 -27.21 -22.90
C ASP A 484 -14.48 -25.68 -22.92
N GLY A 485 -15.08 -25.01 -21.93
CA GLY A 485 -14.95 -23.56 -21.71
C GLY A 485 -13.50 -23.14 -21.48
N LEU A 486 -12.81 -23.80 -20.53
CA LEU A 486 -11.38 -23.58 -20.27
C LEU A 486 -10.54 -23.89 -21.50
N LEU A 487 -10.71 -25.07 -22.12
CA LEU A 487 -9.92 -25.47 -23.29
C LEU A 487 -10.11 -24.52 -24.48
N ARG A 488 -11.31 -23.96 -24.70
CA ARG A 488 -11.55 -22.97 -25.74
C ARG A 488 -10.79 -21.66 -25.48
N GLY A 489 -10.78 -21.17 -24.24
CA GLY A 489 -10.02 -19.98 -23.87
C GLY A 489 -8.49 -20.18 -23.97
N ILE A 490 -8.00 -21.30 -23.45
CA ILE A 490 -6.58 -21.69 -23.52
C ILE A 490 -6.12 -21.87 -24.97
N HIS A 491 -6.94 -22.49 -25.83
CA HIS A 491 -6.63 -22.63 -27.26
C HIS A 491 -6.57 -21.28 -27.96
N MET A 492 -7.47 -20.34 -27.64
CA MET A 492 -7.48 -19.00 -28.23
C MET A 492 -6.21 -18.21 -27.89
N LEU A 493 -5.75 -18.25 -26.63
CA LEU A 493 -4.50 -17.62 -26.19
C LEU A 493 -3.27 -18.24 -26.87
N ASN A 494 -3.20 -19.58 -26.91
CA ASN A 494 -2.12 -20.30 -27.61
C ASN A 494 -2.06 -19.92 -29.09
N LYS A 495 -3.21 -19.99 -29.78
CA LYS A 495 -3.32 -19.68 -31.21
C LYS A 495 -2.91 -18.24 -31.52
N ALA A 496 -3.35 -17.27 -30.73
CA ALA A 496 -2.99 -15.87 -30.94
C ALA A 496 -1.48 -15.61 -30.80
N ARG A 497 -0.81 -16.31 -29.88
CA ARG A 497 0.66 -16.27 -29.74
C ARG A 497 1.36 -16.96 -30.90
N GLU A 498 0.87 -18.12 -31.32
CA GLU A 498 1.45 -18.94 -32.41
C GLU A 498 1.27 -18.29 -33.80
N GLU A 499 0.21 -17.52 -34.00
CA GLU A 499 -0.08 -16.77 -35.23
C GLU A 499 0.43 -15.31 -35.21
N ASN A 500 1.14 -14.88 -34.15
CA ASN A 500 1.63 -13.51 -33.93
C ASN A 500 0.53 -12.42 -34.02
N LEU A 501 -0.66 -12.71 -33.50
CA LEU A 501 -1.81 -11.79 -33.46
C LEU A 501 -1.82 -10.86 -32.23
N VAL A 502 -0.87 -11.05 -31.30
CA VAL A 502 -0.67 -10.27 -30.08
C VAL A 502 0.80 -9.86 -29.97
N PRO A 503 1.15 -8.76 -29.26
CA PRO A 503 2.54 -8.30 -29.15
C PRO A 503 3.47 -9.37 -28.55
N GLU A 504 4.73 -9.41 -29.00
CA GLU A 504 5.69 -10.42 -28.50
C GLU A 504 5.99 -10.23 -26.99
N ARG A 505 6.16 -8.99 -26.54
CA ARG A 505 6.30 -8.61 -25.12
C ARG A 505 4.96 -8.42 -24.40
N SER A 506 3.94 -9.20 -24.75
CA SER A 506 2.68 -9.29 -24.00
C SER A 506 2.61 -10.57 -23.15
N THR A 507 1.77 -10.56 -22.13
CA THR A 507 1.52 -11.73 -21.26
C THR A 507 0.08 -12.23 -21.38
N SER A 508 -0.10 -13.54 -21.47
CA SER A 508 -1.44 -14.15 -21.49
C SER A 508 -1.94 -14.47 -20.09
N ILE A 509 -3.25 -14.38 -19.85
CA ILE A 509 -3.91 -14.69 -18.56
C ILE A 509 -5.28 -15.33 -18.83
N VAL A 510 -5.62 -16.40 -18.09
CA VAL A 510 -7.00 -16.92 -18.03
C VAL A 510 -7.59 -16.60 -16.66
N ILE A 511 -8.79 -16.00 -16.65
CA ILE A 511 -9.59 -15.78 -15.44
C ILE A 511 -10.89 -16.57 -15.61
N MET A 512 -11.08 -17.61 -14.81
CA MET A 512 -12.28 -18.44 -14.81
C MET A 512 -13.17 -18.09 -13.61
N LEU A 513 -14.48 -18.04 -13.79
CA LEU A 513 -15.47 -17.86 -12.71
C LEU A 513 -16.53 -18.95 -12.80
N THR A 514 -16.81 -19.65 -11.70
CA THR A 514 -17.85 -20.69 -11.60
C THR A 514 -18.49 -20.75 -10.21
N ASP A 515 -19.76 -21.17 -10.13
CA ASP A 515 -20.47 -21.35 -8.86
C ASP A 515 -20.81 -22.82 -8.53
N GLY A 516 -20.39 -23.77 -9.38
CA GLY A 516 -20.75 -25.17 -9.27
C GLY A 516 -19.75 -26.13 -9.92
N ASP A 517 -19.96 -27.43 -9.69
CA ASP A 517 -19.13 -28.49 -10.28
C ASP A 517 -19.54 -28.82 -11.73
N ALA A 518 -18.56 -29.23 -12.54
CA ALA A 518 -18.75 -29.63 -13.93
C ALA A 518 -19.78 -30.77 -14.06
N ASN A 519 -20.81 -30.57 -14.89
CA ASN A 519 -21.93 -31.50 -15.06
C ASN A 519 -22.37 -31.72 -16.52
N ALA A 520 -21.73 -31.06 -17.48
CA ALA A 520 -21.77 -31.35 -18.91
C ALA A 520 -20.34 -31.48 -19.47
N GLY A 521 -20.17 -32.21 -20.58
CA GLY A 521 -18.84 -32.52 -21.12
C GLY A 521 -18.06 -33.53 -20.26
N GLU A 522 -16.75 -33.35 -20.15
CA GLU A 522 -15.93 -34.05 -19.15
C GLU A 522 -16.15 -33.42 -17.76
N SER A 523 -16.52 -34.25 -16.79
CA SER A 523 -16.91 -33.84 -15.43
C SER A 523 -15.98 -34.37 -14.34
N ARG A 524 -15.00 -35.21 -14.69
CA ARG A 524 -14.06 -35.80 -13.72
C ARG A 524 -12.94 -34.81 -13.34
N PRO A 525 -12.82 -34.40 -12.07
CA PRO A 525 -11.83 -33.41 -11.63
C PRO A 525 -10.41 -33.68 -12.11
N GLU A 526 -9.94 -34.93 -12.00
CA GLU A 526 -8.56 -35.30 -12.33
C GLU A 526 -8.30 -35.21 -13.84
N ARG A 527 -9.31 -35.49 -14.68
CA ARG A 527 -9.21 -35.37 -16.14
C ARG A 527 -9.25 -33.92 -16.59
N ILE A 528 -10.07 -33.08 -15.97
CA ILE A 528 -10.11 -31.65 -16.28
C ILE A 528 -8.77 -31.00 -15.92
N GLN A 529 -8.21 -31.30 -14.75
CA GLN A 529 -6.87 -30.86 -14.34
C GLN A 529 -5.79 -31.29 -15.35
N GLU A 530 -5.76 -32.57 -15.72
CA GLU A 530 -4.85 -33.11 -16.74
C GLU A 530 -4.99 -32.40 -18.09
N ASN A 531 -6.23 -32.21 -18.58
CA ASN A 531 -6.53 -31.53 -19.85
C ASN A 531 -6.04 -30.08 -19.85
N VAL A 532 -6.36 -29.32 -18.80
CA VAL A 532 -6.00 -27.90 -18.64
C VAL A 532 -4.48 -27.75 -18.57
N ARG A 533 -3.81 -28.53 -17.71
CA ARG A 533 -2.35 -28.52 -17.55
C ARG A 533 -1.63 -28.85 -18.85
N ASN A 534 -2.12 -29.84 -19.60
CA ASN A 534 -1.58 -30.23 -20.90
C ASN A 534 -1.83 -29.19 -22.01
N ALA A 535 -2.84 -28.33 -21.87
CA ALA A 535 -3.17 -27.27 -22.82
C ALA A 535 -2.41 -25.95 -22.53
N ILE A 536 -2.20 -25.61 -21.26
CA ILE A 536 -1.45 -24.40 -20.84
C ILE A 536 0.07 -24.64 -20.94
N LYS A 537 0.56 -25.81 -20.51
CA LYS A 537 2.00 -26.18 -20.52
C LYS A 537 2.90 -25.14 -19.85
N GLY A 538 2.44 -24.53 -18.74
CA GLY A 538 3.16 -23.51 -18.00
C GLY A 538 3.30 -22.14 -18.69
N LYS A 539 2.69 -21.92 -19.87
CA LYS A 539 2.88 -20.67 -20.64
C LYS A 539 2.27 -19.43 -19.96
N PHE A 540 1.22 -19.57 -19.17
CA PHE A 540 0.49 -18.46 -18.55
C PHE A 540 -0.34 -18.90 -17.33
N PRO A 541 -0.65 -17.98 -16.39
CA PRO A 541 -1.46 -18.25 -15.21
C PRO A 541 -2.93 -18.56 -15.53
N LEU A 542 -3.50 -19.47 -14.75
CA LEU A 542 -4.95 -19.69 -14.62
C LEU A 542 -5.42 -19.27 -13.23
N TYR A 543 -6.26 -18.23 -13.17
CA TYR A 543 -6.92 -17.79 -11.94
C TYR A 543 -8.35 -18.31 -11.88
N ASN A 544 -8.70 -19.00 -10.79
CA ASN A 544 -10.00 -19.66 -10.63
C ASN A 544 -10.84 -18.99 -9.53
N LEU A 545 -11.97 -18.40 -9.91
CA LEU A 545 -12.88 -17.70 -9.00
C LEU A 545 -14.06 -18.62 -8.67
N GLY A 546 -14.12 -19.10 -7.43
CA GLY A 546 -15.20 -19.95 -6.94
C GLY A 546 -16.29 -19.12 -6.26
N PHE A 547 -17.43 -18.92 -6.92
CA PHE A 547 -18.55 -18.13 -6.42
C PHE A 547 -19.43 -18.97 -5.49
N GLY A 548 -19.35 -18.70 -4.19
CA GLY A 548 -20.14 -19.34 -3.15
C GLY A 548 -19.50 -20.58 -2.56
N ASN A 549 -20.35 -21.47 -2.05
CA ASN A 549 -19.95 -22.68 -1.30
C ASN A 549 -20.39 -23.99 -1.96
N ASN A 550 -21.13 -23.94 -3.08
CA ASN A 550 -21.75 -25.11 -3.72
C ASN A 550 -20.83 -25.77 -4.78
N LEU A 551 -19.52 -25.70 -4.59
CA LEU A 551 -18.50 -26.12 -5.55
C LEU A 551 -17.26 -26.71 -4.83
N ASN A 552 -16.56 -27.62 -5.50
CA ASN A 552 -15.32 -28.21 -5.01
C ASN A 552 -14.13 -27.23 -5.14
N PHE A 553 -13.98 -26.34 -4.16
CA PHE A 553 -12.94 -25.30 -4.20
C PHE A 553 -11.52 -25.88 -4.16
N ASN A 554 -11.29 -27.02 -3.51
CA ASN A 554 -9.99 -27.69 -3.51
C ASN A 554 -9.56 -28.15 -4.91
N PHE A 555 -10.51 -28.54 -5.76
CA PHE A 555 -10.26 -28.85 -7.18
C PHE A 555 -9.83 -27.59 -7.96
N LEU A 556 -10.50 -26.45 -7.75
CA LEU A 556 -10.12 -25.17 -8.35
C LEU A 556 -8.77 -24.66 -7.86
N GLU A 557 -8.49 -24.78 -6.57
CA GLU A 557 -7.22 -24.38 -5.95
C GLU A 557 -6.06 -25.19 -6.52
N THR A 558 -6.19 -26.52 -6.54
CA THR A 558 -5.21 -27.43 -7.16
C THR A 558 -4.97 -27.05 -8.62
N MET A 559 -6.03 -26.85 -9.42
CA MET A 559 -5.91 -26.52 -10.84
C MET A 559 -5.23 -25.16 -11.09
N GLY A 560 -5.48 -24.16 -10.23
CA GLY A 560 -4.79 -22.85 -10.32
C GLY A 560 -3.29 -23.00 -10.04
N LEU A 561 -2.95 -23.67 -8.93
CA LEU A 561 -1.57 -23.90 -8.50
C LEU A 561 -0.75 -24.72 -9.52
N GLU A 562 -1.35 -25.74 -10.16
CA GLU A 562 -0.71 -26.51 -11.23
C GLU A 562 -0.37 -25.68 -12.49
N ASN A 563 -0.97 -24.49 -12.63
CA ASN A 563 -0.88 -23.63 -13.80
C ASN A 563 -0.41 -22.21 -13.43
N HIS A 564 0.47 -22.08 -12.43
CA HIS A 564 1.10 -20.82 -11.99
C HIS A 564 0.13 -19.69 -11.59
N GLY A 565 -1.14 -20.01 -11.30
CA GLY A 565 -2.11 -19.08 -10.74
C GLY A 565 -2.60 -19.54 -9.37
N PHE A 566 -3.76 -19.05 -8.95
CA PHE A 566 -4.39 -19.41 -7.67
C PHE A 566 -5.91 -19.44 -7.80
N ALA A 567 -6.59 -20.02 -6.81
CA ALA A 567 -8.04 -19.89 -6.67
C ALA A 567 -8.43 -18.86 -5.60
N ARG A 568 -9.53 -18.15 -5.82
CA ARG A 568 -10.11 -17.22 -4.85
C ARG A 568 -11.60 -17.50 -4.69
N ARG A 569 -12.06 -17.59 -3.43
CA ARG A 569 -13.48 -17.74 -3.12
C ARG A 569 -14.15 -16.38 -3.13
N ILE A 570 -15.23 -16.25 -3.89
CA ILE A 570 -16.10 -15.08 -3.94
C ILE A 570 -17.35 -15.43 -3.13
N TYR A 571 -17.60 -14.71 -2.04
CA TYR A 571 -18.68 -15.04 -1.11
C TYR A 571 -20.01 -14.43 -1.57
N GLU A 572 -21.10 -15.23 -1.53
CA GLU A 572 -22.46 -14.84 -1.95
C GLU A 572 -23.11 -13.80 -1.00
N ASP A 573 -22.68 -12.55 -1.15
CA ASP A 573 -23.05 -11.44 -0.27
C ASP A 573 -23.23 -10.15 -1.09
N SER A 574 -23.63 -9.06 -0.44
CA SER A 574 -23.87 -7.75 -1.04
C SER A 574 -22.65 -7.13 -1.73
N ASP A 575 -21.43 -7.48 -1.31
CA ASP A 575 -20.15 -6.96 -1.80
C ASP A 575 -19.46 -7.87 -2.84
N ALA A 576 -20.15 -8.89 -3.38
CA ALA A 576 -19.52 -9.88 -4.27
C ALA A 576 -18.96 -9.28 -5.58
N ASP A 577 -19.53 -8.17 -6.07
CA ASP A 577 -18.94 -7.44 -7.20
C ASP A 577 -17.60 -6.80 -6.78
N LEU A 578 -17.53 -6.16 -5.62
CA LEU A 578 -16.31 -5.55 -5.07
C LEU A 578 -15.22 -6.61 -4.81
N GLN A 579 -15.60 -7.82 -4.37
CA GLN A 579 -14.67 -8.95 -4.24
C GLN A 579 -14.05 -9.38 -5.59
N LEU A 580 -14.84 -9.30 -6.68
CA LEU A 580 -14.36 -9.58 -8.04
C LEU A 580 -13.47 -8.46 -8.59
N GLN A 581 -13.81 -7.19 -8.33
CA GLN A 581 -12.97 -6.02 -8.66
C GLN A 581 -11.62 -6.10 -7.94
N GLY A 582 -11.61 -6.21 -6.61
CA GLY A 582 -10.38 -6.29 -5.83
C GLY A 582 -9.53 -7.54 -6.11
N PHE A 583 -10.10 -8.58 -6.73
CA PHE A 583 -9.31 -9.65 -7.34
C PHE A 583 -8.66 -9.21 -8.65
N TYR A 584 -9.41 -8.57 -9.55
CA TYR A 584 -8.87 -8.11 -10.82
C TYR A 584 -7.74 -7.10 -10.61
N ASP A 585 -7.92 -6.12 -9.72
CA ASP A 585 -6.91 -5.10 -9.37
C ASP A 585 -5.52 -5.70 -9.03
N GLU A 586 -5.52 -6.88 -8.40
CA GLU A 586 -4.30 -7.60 -7.99
C GLU A 586 -3.56 -8.26 -9.16
N VAL A 587 -4.26 -8.55 -10.28
CA VAL A 587 -3.71 -9.22 -11.47
C VAL A 587 -3.79 -8.37 -12.75
N ALA A 588 -4.36 -7.16 -12.67
CA ALA A 588 -4.63 -6.30 -13.83
C ALA A 588 -3.36 -5.65 -14.41
N ASN A 589 -2.38 -5.34 -13.57
CA ASN A 589 -1.22 -4.52 -13.95
C ASN A 589 0.10 -5.28 -13.75
N PRO A 590 0.42 -6.30 -14.59
CA PRO A 590 1.74 -6.92 -14.56
C PRO A 590 2.81 -5.92 -15.00
N LEU A 591 3.87 -5.76 -14.22
CA LEU A 591 5.00 -4.87 -14.51
C LEU A 591 6.23 -5.63 -15.00
N LEU A 592 6.39 -6.89 -14.59
CA LEU A 592 7.45 -7.80 -15.08
C LEU A 592 6.89 -9.21 -15.29
N THR A 593 7.44 -9.94 -16.25
CA THR A 593 7.23 -11.37 -16.45
C THR A 593 8.53 -12.15 -16.33
N GLY A 594 8.47 -13.43 -15.92
CA GLY A 594 9.64 -14.30 -15.80
C GLY A 594 10.67 -13.76 -14.81
N VAL A 595 10.23 -13.42 -13.60
CA VAL A 595 11.07 -12.82 -12.57
C VAL A 595 11.90 -13.90 -11.88
N GLU A 596 13.22 -13.83 -12.01
CA GLU A 596 14.17 -14.77 -11.41
C GLU A 596 15.11 -14.04 -10.43
N MET A 597 15.22 -14.56 -9.22
CA MET A 597 16.13 -14.06 -8.19
C MET A 597 17.32 -14.99 -8.02
N GLU A 598 18.49 -14.49 -8.38
CA GLU A 598 19.76 -15.21 -8.33
C GLU A 598 20.56 -14.82 -7.08
N TYR A 599 21.09 -15.85 -6.41
CA TYR A 599 21.91 -15.75 -5.22
C TYR A 599 23.21 -16.55 -5.40
N PRO A 600 24.33 -16.18 -4.75
CA PRO A 600 25.60 -16.90 -4.89
C PRO A 600 25.47 -18.34 -4.37
N GLN A 601 25.54 -19.33 -5.26
CA GLN A 601 25.21 -20.74 -4.94
C GLN A 601 25.97 -21.31 -3.73
N ASN A 602 27.23 -20.94 -3.54
CA ASN A 602 28.06 -21.42 -2.42
C ASN A 602 27.72 -20.75 -1.07
N ALA A 603 26.86 -19.74 -1.05
CA ALA A 603 26.51 -18.97 0.15
C ALA A 603 25.16 -19.39 0.77
N ILE A 604 24.38 -20.26 0.14
CA ILE A 604 22.99 -20.57 0.53
C ILE A 604 22.86 -22.06 0.92
N LEU A 605 22.25 -22.34 2.08
CA LEU A 605 21.87 -23.69 2.50
C LEU A 605 20.42 -24.01 2.14
N ASP A 606 19.51 -23.07 2.41
CA ASP A 606 18.08 -23.22 2.19
C ASP A 606 17.53 -21.94 1.56
N LEU A 607 16.60 -22.08 0.61
CA LEU A 607 15.99 -20.98 -0.11
C LEU A 607 14.50 -21.25 -0.32
N THR A 608 13.67 -20.24 -0.15
CA THR A 608 12.26 -20.28 -0.58
C THR A 608 12.16 -20.24 -2.11
N GLN A 609 10.95 -20.27 -2.66
CA GLN A 609 10.72 -19.94 -4.08
C GLN A 609 11.45 -18.64 -4.45
N ASN A 610 12.13 -18.66 -5.59
CA ASN A 610 12.94 -17.55 -6.12
C ASN A 610 12.68 -17.25 -7.60
N SER A 611 11.69 -17.92 -8.21
CA SER A 611 11.24 -17.69 -9.59
C SER A 611 9.72 -17.49 -9.59
N TYR A 612 9.25 -16.45 -10.29
CA TYR A 612 7.86 -15.98 -10.29
C TYR A 612 7.44 -15.60 -11.70
N GLN A 613 6.30 -16.10 -12.17
CA GLN A 613 5.85 -15.84 -13.54
C GLN A 613 5.54 -14.35 -13.80
N HIS A 614 5.09 -13.64 -12.75
CA HIS A 614 4.66 -12.25 -12.81
C HIS A 614 5.07 -11.48 -11.55
N PHE A 615 5.34 -10.19 -11.72
CA PHE A 615 5.28 -9.19 -10.66
C PHE A 615 4.20 -8.16 -11.03
N TYR A 616 3.26 -7.92 -10.11
CA TYR A 616 2.12 -7.01 -10.32
C TYR A 616 2.31 -5.69 -9.59
N ASP A 617 1.78 -4.60 -10.13
CA ASP A 617 1.78 -3.30 -9.45
C ASP A 617 1.06 -3.39 -8.09
N GLY A 618 1.54 -2.61 -7.12
CA GLY A 618 1.04 -2.64 -5.75
C GLY A 618 1.36 -3.91 -4.95
N SER A 619 1.96 -4.96 -5.55
CA SER A 619 2.39 -6.18 -4.87
C SER A 619 3.84 -6.09 -4.33
N GLU A 620 4.36 -7.18 -3.78
CA GLU A 620 5.77 -7.36 -3.40
C GLU A 620 6.15 -8.85 -3.48
N ILE A 621 7.32 -9.15 -4.06
CA ILE A 621 7.92 -10.49 -3.99
C ILE A 621 8.81 -10.55 -2.76
N VAL A 622 8.70 -11.64 -1.99
CA VAL A 622 9.50 -11.88 -0.79
C VAL A 622 10.17 -13.25 -0.90
N VAL A 623 11.49 -13.27 -0.83
CA VAL A 623 12.32 -14.49 -0.82
C VAL A 623 13.14 -14.51 0.46
N ALA A 624 13.20 -15.64 1.14
CA ALA A 624 13.98 -15.82 2.35
C ALA A 624 14.92 -17.02 2.21
N GLY A 625 16.02 -17.02 2.95
CA GLY A 625 16.94 -18.14 2.97
C GLY A 625 17.87 -18.16 4.17
N ARG A 626 18.60 -19.27 4.28
CA ARG A 626 19.64 -19.50 5.28
C ARG A 626 21.01 -19.55 4.60
N LEU A 627 21.99 -18.86 5.17
CA LEU A 627 23.35 -18.78 4.65
C LEU A 627 24.20 -19.97 5.09
N ALA A 628 25.23 -20.28 4.30
CA ALA A 628 26.20 -21.35 4.58
C ALA A 628 27.36 -20.90 5.48
N ASP A 629 27.70 -19.61 5.47
CA ASP A 629 28.65 -18.97 6.38
C ASP A 629 28.00 -17.73 6.98
N GLU A 630 27.93 -17.69 8.31
CA GLU A 630 27.39 -16.56 9.08
C GLU A 630 28.34 -15.33 9.05
N ASN A 631 29.58 -15.50 8.58
CA ASN A 631 30.63 -14.46 8.59
C ASN A 631 30.82 -13.76 7.24
N ILE A 632 29.89 -13.91 6.28
CA ILE A 632 30.00 -13.26 4.98
C ILE A 632 29.98 -11.72 5.13
N ASN A 633 30.97 -11.03 4.55
CA ASN A 633 31.09 -9.57 4.71
C ASN A 633 30.11 -8.80 3.82
N SER A 634 29.96 -9.20 2.55
CA SER A 634 28.96 -8.66 1.64
C SER A 634 28.10 -9.75 1.03
N PHE A 635 26.84 -9.44 0.80
CA PHE A 635 25.86 -10.33 0.17
C PHE A 635 25.25 -9.64 -1.04
N LYS A 636 25.38 -10.25 -2.21
CA LYS A 636 24.83 -9.76 -3.49
C LYS A 636 23.63 -10.61 -3.89
N ALA A 637 22.57 -9.97 -4.35
CA ALA A 637 21.43 -10.61 -5.01
C ALA A 637 21.14 -9.90 -6.33
N ASP A 638 20.82 -10.67 -7.37
CA ASP A 638 20.38 -10.15 -8.66
C ASP A 638 18.93 -10.57 -8.92
N VAL A 639 18.12 -9.66 -9.49
CA VAL A 639 16.74 -9.93 -9.90
C VAL A 639 16.60 -9.63 -11.38
N LYS A 640 16.31 -10.65 -12.18
CA LYS A 640 16.08 -10.55 -13.63
C LYS A 640 14.59 -10.61 -13.92
N GLY A 641 14.14 -9.94 -14.98
CA GLY A 641 12.77 -10.05 -15.47
C GLY A 641 12.57 -9.32 -16.81
N GLN A 642 11.51 -9.66 -17.51
CA GLN A 642 11.12 -9.03 -18.78
C GLN A 642 10.07 -7.95 -18.51
N GLY A 643 10.39 -6.70 -18.87
CA GLY A 643 9.44 -5.59 -18.88
C GLY A 643 8.76 -5.42 -20.24
N ALA A 644 7.83 -4.46 -20.31
CA ALA A 644 7.00 -4.21 -21.50
C ALA A 644 7.83 -3.96 -22.78
N PHE A 645 9.00 -3.32 -22.66
CA PHE A 645 9.82 -2.93 -23.82
C PHE A 645 11.25 -3.48 -23.81
N ASN A 646 11.78 -3.89 -22.64
CA ASN A 646 13.17 -4.28 -22.46
C ASN A 646 13.34 -5.32 -21.34
N ASP A 647 14.51 -5.94 -21.29
CA ASP A 647 14.88 -6.89 -20.24
C ASP A 647 15.62 -6.12 -19.14
N LEU A 648 15.26 -6.41 -17.89
CA LEU A 648 15.64 -5.65 -16.71
C LEU A 648 16.38 -6.55 -15.73
N THR A 649 17.55 -6.10 -15.26
CA THR A 649 18.30 -6.73 -14.18
C THR A 649 18.54 -5.71 -13.07
N PHE A 650 18.02 -5.97 -11.88
CA PHE A 650 18.26 -5.20 -10.67
C PHE A 650 19.31 -5.91 -9.82
N THR A 651 20.26 -5.18 -9.26
CA THR A 651 21.30 -5.72 -8.38
C THR A 651 21.21 -5.03 -7.02
N GLU A 652 21.24 -5.79 -5.93
CA GLU A 652 21.45 -5.22 -4.60
C GLU A 652 22.65 -5.90 -3.93
N GLU A 653 23.53 -5.10 -3.33
CA GLU A 653 24.68 -5.58 -2.56
C GLU A 653 24.65 -4.92 -1.17
N VAL A 654 24.75 -5.75 -0.13
CA VAL A 654 24.61 -5.34 1.28
C VAL A 654 25.86 -5.70 2.06
N ASP A 655 26.42 -4.74 2.79
CA ASP A 655 27.40 -5.01 3.86
C ASP A 655 26.65 -5.59 5.07
N VAL A 656 26.96 -6.84 5.41
CA VAL A 656 26.25 -7.57 6.47
C VAL A 656 26.56 -7.01 7.84
N LYS A 657 27.77 -6.46 8.05
CA LYS A 657 28.19 -5.94 9.36
C LYS A 657 27.52 -4.59 9.65
N GLU A 658 27.49 -3.69 8.66
CA GLU A 658 26.76 -2.42 8.78
C GLU A 658 25.25 -2.67 9.03
N MET A 659 24.66 -3.64 8.34
CA MET A 659 23.26 -4.04 8.53
C MET A 659 23.02 -4.60 9.94
N GLU A 660 23.85 -5.52 10.42
CA GLU A 660 23.71 -6.06 11.77
C GLU A 660 23.87 -4.98 12.85
N GLU A 661 24.84 -4.07 12.72
CA GLU A 661 25.03 -2.97 13.68
C GLU A 661 23.80 -2.05 13.71
N ALA A 662 23.23 -1.69 12.56
CA ALA A 662 22.01 -0.88 12.46
C ALA A 662 20.75 -1.55 13.06
N LEU A 663 20.77 -2.88 13.24
CA LEU A 663 19.70 -3.67 13.82
C LEU A 663 19.95 -4.07 15.29
N LYS A 664 21.20 -4.03 15.77
CA LYS A 664 21.56 -4.33 17.18
C LYS A 664 21.12 -3.25 18.18
N GLU A 665 20.95 -2.00 17.76
CA GLU A 665 20.67 -0.86 18.66
C GLU A 665 19.18 -0.64 19.05
N GLN A 666 18.26 -1.61 18.82
CA GLN A 666 16.82 -1.31 18.84
C GLN A 666 15.94 -2.24 19.68
N ASP A 667 15.47 -1.74 20.83
CA ASP A 667 14.48 -2.36 21.75
C ASP A 667 13.14 -2.78 21.09
N TYR A 668 12.91 -2.34 19.85
CA TYR A 668 11.69 -2.55 19.07
C TYR A 668 11.72 -3.85 18.26
N ILE A 669 12.90 -4.42 18.02
CA ILE A 669 13.08 -5.67 17.28
C ILE A 669 12.90 -6.85 18.24
N PHE A 670 12.00 -7.78 17.92
CA PHE A 670 11.92 -9.04 18.65
C PHE A 670 12.99 -10.02 18.13
N GLY A 671 13.57 -10.81 19.03
CA GLY A 671 14.73 -11.66 18.73
C GLY A 671 14.45 -12.70 17.63
N ASN A 672 15.46 -12.92 16.77
CA ASN A 672 15.44 -13.90 15.67
C ASN A 672 14.31 -13.72 14.64
N TYR A 673 13.80 -12.51 14.43
CA TYR A 673 12.69 -12.26 13.49
C TYR A 673 12.94 -12.78 12.06
N LEU A 674 14.14 -12.63 11.49
CA LEU A 674 14.44 -13.16 10.15
C LEU A 674 14.43 -14.69 10.07
N GLU A 675 14.92 -15.37 11.11
CA GLU A 675 14.83 -16.84 11.21
C GLU A 675 13.36 -17.28 11.26
N ARG A 676 12.52 -16.59 12.05
CA ARG A 676 11.09 -16.90 12.16
C ARG A 676 10.30 -16.56 10.90
N LEU A 677 10.67 -15.48 10.20
CA LEU A 677 10.15 -15.11 8.86
C LEU A 677 10.48 -16.18 7.83
N TRP A 678 11.75 -16.59 7.74
CA TRP A 678 12.18 -17.68 6.88
C TRP A 678 11.42 -18.97 7.17
N ALA A 679 11.30 -19.34 8.45
CA ALA A 679 10.58 -20.55 8.86
C ALA A 679 9.09 -20.50 8.50
N TYR A 680 8.41 -19.39 8.77
CA TYR A 680 7.02 -19.15 8.39
C TYR A 680 6.83 -19.31 6.87
N LEU A 681 7.65 -18.62 6.06
CA LEU A 681 7.52 -18.61 4.60
C LEU A 681 7.85 -19.98 3.99
N THR A 682 8.84 -20.67 4.55
CA THR A 682 9.21 -22.05 4.15
C THR A 682 8.08 -23.02 4.48
N ILE A 683 7.47 -22.94 5.67
CA ILE A 683 6.33 -23.78 6.07
C ILE A 683 5.13 -23.56 5.14
N GLU A 684 4.74 -22.31 4.88
CA GLU A 684 3.63 -21.98 3.96
C GLU A 684 3.87 -22.59 2.57
N GLN A 685 5.06 -22.41 2.00
CA GLN A 685 5.41 -22.97 0.68
C GLN A 685 5.48 -24.50 0.67
N LEU A 686 5.93 -25.15 1.75
CA LEU A 686 5.90 -26.61 1.87
C LEU A 686 4.45 -27.12 1.96
N LEU A 687 3.58 -26.45 2.71
CA LEU A 687 2.16 -26.78 2.84
C LEU A 687 1.41 -26.61 1.51
N GLU A 688 1.77 -25.60 0.72
CA GLU A 688 1.25 -25.34 -0.62
C GLU A 688 1.70 -26.42 -1.62
N LYS A 689 3.01 -26.67 -1.75
CA LYS A 689 3.56 -27.75 -2.61
C LYS A 689 2.96 -29.12 -2.26
N ARG A 690 2.75 -29.40 -0.98
CA ARG A 690 2.12 -30.63 -0.46
C ARG A 690 0.69 -30.85 -0.96
N LYS A 691 -0.05 -29.81 -1.37
CA LYS A 691 -1.41 -29.98 -1.93
C LYS A 691 -1.36 -30.82 -3.21
N ASN A 692 -0.46 -30.47 -4.12
CA ASN A 692 -0.33 -31.07 -5.45
C ASN A 692 0.53 -32.34 -5.48
N ALA A 693 1.46 -32.50 -4.51
CA ALA A 693 2.33 -33.68 -4.41
C ALA A 693 1.57 -34.98 -4.11
N GLN A 694 2.11 -36.10 -4.60
CA GLN A 694 1.60 -37.47 -4.39
C GLN A 694 2.71 -38.43 -3.94
N GLY A 695 2.34 -39.54 -3.29
CA GLY A 695 3.29 -40.57 -2.85
C GLY A 695 4.39 -40.04 -1.93
N GLU A 696 5.61 -40.54 -2.14
CA GLU A 696 6.82 -40.23 -1.35
C GLU A 696 7.14 -38.73 -1.27
N GLU A 697 6.90 -37.97 -2.36
CA GLU A 697 7.09 -36.51 -2.37
C GLU A 697 6.17 -35.84 -1.33
N LYS A 698 4.90 -36.25 -1.29
CA LYS A 698 3.92 -35.73 -0.32
C LYS A 698 4.31 -36.07 1.11
N GLU A 699 4.83 -37.27 1.35
CA GLU A 699 5.30 -37.71 2.67
C GLU A 699 6.53 -36.90 3.11
N ASN A 700 7.51 -36.70 2.24
CA ASN A 700 8.71 -35.90 2.51
C ASN A 700 8.35 -34.42 2.80
N LEU A 701 7.53 -33.79 1.97
CA LEU A 701 7.04 -32.41 2.19
C LEU A 701 6.25 -32.30 3.51
N THR A 702 5.46 -33.33 3.87
CA THR A 702 4.74 -33.38 5.15
C THR A 702 5.72 -33.46 6.33
N ALA A 703 6.76 -34.29 6.24
CA ALA A 703 7.75 -34.45 7.29
C ALA A 703 8.57 -33.16 7.52
N GLN A 704 9.03 -32.51 6.45
CA GLN A 704 9.76 -31.23 6.54
C GLN A 704 8.89 -30.11 7.15
N ALA A 705 7.64 -29.97 6.69
CA ALA A 705 6.73 -28.97 7.23
C ALA A 705 6.39 -29.24 8.70
N LEU A 706 6.24 -30.50 9.10
CA LEU A 706 6.00 -30.91 10.49
C LEU A 706 7.20 -30.61 11.39
N ASP A 707 8.43 -30.96 10.97
CA ASP A 707 9.66 -30.70 11.73
C ASP A 707 9.85 -29.20 11.99
N LEU A 708 9.75 -28.36 10.95
CA LEU A 708 9.82 -26.90 11.09
C LEU A 708 8.67 -26.35 11.97
N SER A 709 7.44 -26.86 11.81
CA SER A 709 6.31 -26.45 12.66
C SER A 709 6.58 -26.73 14.14
N LEU A 710 7.13 -27.91 14.47
CA LEU A 710 7.47 -28.29 15.83
C LEU A 710 8.66 -27.48 16.37
N LYS A 711 9.72 -27.30 15.57
CA LYS A 711 10.94 -26.54 15.93
C LYS A 711 10.64 -25.09 16.30
N TYR A 712 9.78 -24.42 15.53
CA TYR A 712 9.44 -23.01 15.73
C TYR A 712 8.15 -22.78 16.53
N HIS A 713 7.53 -23.87 17.00
CA HIS A 713 6.27 -23.91 17.75
C HIS A 713 5.08 -23.28 17.02
N PHE A 714 5.03 -23.38 15.69
CA PHE A 714 3.89 -22.93 14.91
C PHE A 714 2.75 -23.96 14.95
N VAL A 715 1.52 -23.49 15.21
CA VAL A 715 0.28 -24.26 14.98
C VAL A 715 -0.11 -24.14 13.52
N THR A 716 0.05 -25.23 12.77
CA THR A 716 -0.15 -25.33 11.32
C THR A 716 -1.17 -26.43 11.02
N PRO A 717 -1.51 -26.75 9.75
CA PRO A 717 -2.40 -27.87 9.45
C PRO A 717 -1.89 -29.24 9.92
N LEU A 718 -0.62 -29.35 10.30
CA LEU A 718 0.08 -30.57 10.75
C LEU A 718 0.30 -30.63 12.28
N THR A 719 0.12 -29.53 12.99
CA THR A 719 0.38 -29.40 14.43
C THR A 719 -0.79 -28.82 15.19
N SER A 720 -0.77 -29.01 16.51
CA SER A 720 -1.80 -28.61 17.45
C SER A 720 -1.16 -28.24 18.78
N MET A 721 -1.64 -27.18 19.43
CA MET A 721 -1.18 -26.79 20.77
C MET A 721 -2.07 -27.41 21.85
N VAL A 722 -1.46 -27.94 22.92
CA VAL A 722 -2.17 -28.58 24.04
C VAL A 722 -1.77 -27.94 25.37
N VAL A 723 -2.74 -27.43 26.13
CA VAL A 723 -2.56 -26.90 27.48
C VAL A 723 -3.03 -27.94 28.48
N THR A 724 -2.30 -28.17 29.58
CA THR A 724 -2.64 -29.17 30.62
C THR A 724 -2.58 -28.56 32.02
N LYS A 725 -3.69 -28.61 32.79
CA LYS A 725 -3.70 -28.25 34.22
C LYS A 725 -3.39 -29.48 35.09
N PRO A 726 -2.32 -29.51 35.92
CA PRO A 726 -1.90 -30.73 36.62
C PRO A 726 -2.65 -31.08 37.92
N GLU A 727 -3.19 -30.10 38.64
CA GLU A 727 -3.76 -30.33 39.99
C GLU A 727 -5.29 -30.34 40.00
N ASP A 728 -5.85 -31.56 40.00
CA ASP A 728 -7.06 -32.00 40.75
C ASP A 728 -7.31 -33.52 40.53
N ASN A 729 -6.25 -34.35 40.47
CA ASN A 729 -6.32 -35.80 40.18
C ASN A 729 -6.97 -36.18 38.83
N GLU A 730 -7.30 -35.19 37.99
CA GLU A 730 -8.03 -35.33 36.73
C GLU A 730 -7.51 -34.34 35.66
N ASP A 731 -6.59 -34.77 34.80
CA ASP A 731 -5.95 -33.95 33.74
C ASP A 731 -6.94 -33.12 32.87
N GLN A 732 -7.16 -31.82 33.15
CA GLN A 732 -7.94 -30.95 32.26
C GLN A 732 -7.06 -30.46 31.11
N THR A 733 -7.50 -30.66 29.86
CA THR A 733 -6.69 -30.32 28.67
C THR A 733 -7.45 -29.54 27.60
N ALA A 734 -6.86 -28.45 27.11
CA ALA A 734 -7.40 -27.61 26.03
C ALA A 734 -6.53 -27.71 24.78
N ILE A 735 -7.14 -27.70 23.58
CA ILE A 735 -6.41 -27.87 22.30
C ILE A 735 -6.71 -26.75 21.30
N ALA A 736 -5.69 -26.35 20.54
CA ALA A 736 -5.82 -25.42 19.42
C ALA A 736 -5.18 -26.00 18.14
N ASP A 737 -5.96 -26.01 17.05
CA ASP A 737 -5.62 -26.59 15.74
C ASP A 737 -5.77 -25.52 14.65
N LYS A 738 -4.97 -25.57 13.57
CA LYS A 738 -5.34 -24.82 12.35
C LYS A 738 -6.51 -25.54 11.64
N PRO A 739 -7.66 -24.88 11.38
CA PRO A 739 -8.80 -25.47 10.66
C PRO A 739 -8.45 -25.83 9.21
N GLY A 740 -9.24 -26.74 8.62
CA GLY A 740 -9.28 -26.96 7.17
C GLY A 740 -10.60 -26.48 6.58
N GLU A 741 -10.65 -26.20 5.27
CA GLU A 741 -11.91 -25.90 4.60
C GLU A 741 -12.85 -27.12 4.62
N ALA A 742 -14.11 -26.90 5.00
CA ALA A 742 -15.10 -27.96 5.14
C ALA A 742 -15.84 -28.23 3.82
N ILE A 743 -15.99 -29.50 3.46
CA ILE A 743 -16.74 -29.94 2.27
C ILE A 743 -18.23 -30.06 2.63
N SER A 744 -19.08 -29.16 2.12
CA SER A 744 -20.54 -29.26 2.23
C SER A 744 -21.17 -29.68 0.89
N ALA A 745 -21.46 -30.97 0.73
CA ALA A 745 -22.10 -31.51 -0.47
C ALA A 745 -23.57 -31.88 -0.22
N THR A 746 -24.49 -31.25 -0.97
CA THR A 746 -25.90 -31.67 -1.09
C THR A 746 -26.35 -31.55 -2.55
N PRO A 747 -26.62 -32.67 -3.27
CA PRO A 747 -26.85 -32.64 -4.71
C PRO A 747 -28.33 -32.40 -5.08
N SER A 748 -28.60 -31.53 -6.05
CA SER A 748 -29.93 -31.30 -6.64
C SER A 748 -29.90 -31.23 -8.18
N LYS A 749 -30.82 -31.99 -8.79
CA LYS A 749 -30.86 -32.41 -10.21
C LYS A 749 -31.17 -31.29 -11.23
N ALA A 750 -30.62 -31.42 -12.44
CA ALA A 750 -30.85 -30.55 -13.61
C ALA A 750 -32.00 -31.02 -14.54
N TYR A 751 -32.56 -30.10 -15.34
CA TYR A 751 -33.44 -30.37 -16.51
C TYR A 751 -33.31 -29.30 -17.62
N LEU A 752 -33.22 -29.73 -18.89
CA LEU A 752 -33.07 -28.92 -20.14
C LEU A 752 -34.45 -28.68 -20.85
N VAL A 753 -34.67 -28.00 -21.99
CA VAL A 753 -33.87 -27.49 -23.15
C VAL A 753 -34.61 -26.26 -23.76
N GLY A 754 -33.97 -25.33 -24.51
CA GLY A 754 -34.76 -24.35 -25.32
C GLY A 754 -34.07 -23.40 -26.35
N TYR A 755 -33.84 -23.86 -27.58
CA TYR A 755 -33.42 -23.11 -28.81
C TYR A 755 -34.49 -22.12 -29.36
N GLN A 756 -34.27 -21.08 -30.21
CA GLN A 756 -33.10 -20.34 -30.78
C GLN A 756 -33.58 -18.99 -31.48
N PRO A 757 -32.84 -18.24 -32.38
CA PRO A 757 -33.10 -16.81 -32.74
C PRO A 757 -33.58 -16.63 -34.22
N PRO A 758 -33.26 -15.59 -35.05
CA PRO A 758 -32.84 -14.17 -34.88
C PRO A 758 -33.66 -13.18 -35.78
N GLN A 759 -33.30 -11.87 -35.86
CA GLN A 759 -33.00 -11.12 -37.12
C GLN A 759 -32.80 -9.59 -36.95
N ASN A 760 -31.89 -9.03 -37.76
CA ASN A 760 -31.59 -7.60 -38.02
C ASN A 760 -32.05 -7.29 -39.48
N PRO A 761 -32.25 -6.05 -40.00
CA PRO A 761 -31.10 -5.17 -40.36
C PRO A 761 -31.31 -3.62 -40.53
N TYR A 762 -30.14 -2.95 -40.64
CA TYR A 762 -29.68 -1.62 -41.14
C TYR A 762 -30.42 -0.74 -42.21
N TYR A 763 -29.85 0.50 -42.37
CA TYR A 763 -29.82 1.51 -43.49
C TYR A 763 -30.61 2.83 -43.28
N TYR A 764 -30.19 4.06 -43.69
CA TYR A 764 -28.87 4.72 -44.02
C TYR A 764 -29.09 6.23 -44.38
N GLY A 765 -28.04 7.07 -44.42
CA GLY A 765 -27.97 8.38 -45.13
C GLY A 765 -28.61 9.62 -44.44
N GLU A 766 -28.27 10.89 -44.76
CA GLU A 766 -27.26 11.50 -45.68
C GLU A 766 -26.97 12.99 -45.30
N PHE A 767 -25.88 13.58 -45.82
CA PHE A 767 -25.49 15.03 -45.74
C PHE A 767 -26.25 15.89 -46.82
N PRO A 768 -25.99 17.21 -47.13
CA PRO A 768 -24.98 18.22 -46.68
C PRO A 768 -25.50 19.69 -46.49
N GLY A 769 -24.61 20.70 -46.27
CA GLY A 769 -24.79 22.05 -46.89
C GLY A 769 -24.45 23.40 -46.18
N SER A 770 -23.16 23.81 -46.15
CA SER A 770 -22.60 25.17 -46.44
C SER A 770 -22.97 26.51 -45.72
N SER A 771 -21.92 27.21 -45.21
CA SER A 771 -21.59 28.68 -45.30
C SER A 771 -22.51 29.71 -44.54
N TRP A 772 -22.11 30.90 -44.04
CA TRP A 772 -21.15 31.95 -44.49
C TRP A 772 -20.57 32.87 -43.35
N ASP A 773 -19.29 33.25 -43.46
CA ASP A 773 -18.60 34.56 -43.28
C ASP A 773 -18.73 35.57 -42.08
N ASN A 774 -17.51 35.99 -41.62
CA ASN A 774 -16.99 37.36 -41.32
C ASN A 774 -17.38 38.19 -40.06
N ALA A 775 -16.39 38.58 -39.22
CA ALA A 775 -15.69 39.92 -39.27
C ALA A 775 -14.92 40.42 -37.99
N ARG A 776 -13.57 40.58 -38.12
CA ARG A 776 -12.63 41.69 -37.72
C ARG A 776 -12.72 42.52 -36.39
N GLY A 777 -11.53 42.85 -35.84
CA GLY A 777 -11.21 44.13 -35.12
C GLY A 777 -10.03 44.04 -34.09
N LEU A 778 -8.76 44.37 -34.41
CA LEU A 778 -8.02 45.67 -34.22
C LEU A 778 -7.79 46.12 -32.74
N GLY A 779 -6.62 46.61 -32.25
CA GLY A 779 -5.24 46.77 -32.78
C GLY A 779 -4.36 47.76 -31.93
N TYR A 780 -3.03 47.86 -32.21
CA TYR A 780 -2.05 48.95 -31.82
C TYR A 780 -1.59 49.10 -30.33
N SER A 781 -0.40 49.66 -29.93
CA SER A 781 0.97 49.80 -30.53
C SER A 781 2.01 50.46 -29.57
N ILE A 782 3.26 49.92 -29.51
CA ILE A 782 4.64 50.54 -29.55
C ILE A 782 4.77 52.08 -29.27
N PRO A 783 5.70 52.63 -28.43
CA PRO A 783 7.16 52.68 -28.72
C PRO A 783 8.22 52.74 -27.59
N ALA A 784 9.50 52.67 -28.02
CA ALA A 784 10.75 52.64 -27.24
C ALA A 784 11.49 54.01 -27.18
N TYR A 785 12.61 54.12 -26.42
CA TYR A 785 13.98 54.41 -26.95
C TYR A 785 15.04 54.92 -25.91
N LEU A 786 16.33 54.68 -26.24
CA LEU A 786 17.57 55.49 -25.96
C LEU A 786 18.11 55.62 -24.49
N GLU A 787 19.43 55.76 -24.18
CA GLU A 787 20.73 55.52 -24.87
C GLU A 787 21.96 55.78 -23.91
N VAL A 788 23.19 55.44 -24.36
CA VAL A 788 24.56 55.92 -23.97
C VAL A 788 25.31 55.35 -22.72
N GLN A 789 26.62 55.08 -22.91
CA GLN A 789 27.66 54.65 -21.94
C GLN A 789 28.36 55.86 -21.24
N PRO A 790 29.31 55.69 -20.26
CA PRO A 790 30.74 55.49 -20.61
C PRO A 790 31.68 54.75 -19.61
N ALA A 791 32.76 54.18 -20.18
CA ALA A 791 34.10 53.79 -19.69
C ALA A 791 34.58 53.90 -18.20
N GLY A 792 35.43 52.95 -17.74
CA GLY A 792 36.37 53.18 -16.62
C GLY A 792 37.13 52.02 -15.90
N ALA A 793 38.21 51.49 -16.49
CA ALA A 793 39.46 50.95 -15.86
C ALA A 793 39.51 49.96 -14.63
N ARG A 794 40.00 48.73 -14.90
CA ARG A 794 40.93 47.81 -14.14
C ARG A 794 41.08 47.87 -12.59
N ARG A 795 40.98 46.69 -11.95
CA ARG A 795 42.12 45.86 -11.43
C ARG A 795 41.67 44.45 -10.96
N PRO A 796 42.46 43.37 -11.14
CA PRO A 796 42.10 42.01 -10.71
C PRO A 796 42.70 41.61 -9.35
N GLY A 797 42.08 40.63 -8.69
CA GLY A 797 42.57 39.96 -7.48
C GLY A 797 41.95 38.56 -7.36
N GLU A 798 42.84 37.57 -7.24
CA GLU A 798 42.64 36.11 -7.11
C GLU A 798 41.24 35.56 -6.76
N ALA A 799 40.77 34.61 -7.58
CA ALA A 799 39.78 33.60 -7.18
C ALA A 799 40.16 32.22 -7.77
N PRO A 800 39.88 31.09 -7.09
CA PRO A 800 40.16 29.76 -7.62
C PRO A 800 39.20 29.41 -8.76
N VAL A 801 39.72 28.85 -9.85
CA VAL A 801 38.91 28.26 -10.92
C VAL A 801 38.34 26.93 -10.42
N ASP A 802 37.09 26.97 -9.97
CA ASP A 802 36.23 25.81 -9.76
C ASP A 802 34.84 26.26 -10.16
N GLY A 803 34.58 26.28 -11.47
CA GLY A 803 33.39 26.86 -12.09
C GLY A 803 33.29 26.50 -13.57
N ASP A 804 32.29 25.67 -13.87
CA ASP A 804 31.25 25.93 -14.88
C ASP A 804 31.50 25.56 -16.34
N PRO A 805 30.47 25.00 -17.01
CA PRO A 805 30.47 23.66 -17.58
C PRO A 805 31.78 23.34 -18.30
N HIS A 806 32.62 22.60 -17.60
CA HIS A 806 34.02 22.40 -17.95
C HIS A 806 34.21 21.16 -18.82
N PHE A 807 34.63 21.36 -20.07
CA PHE A 807 34.89 20.29 -21.03
C PHE A 807 36.37 19.90 -20.99
N ILE A 808 36.66 18.60 -20.87
CA ILE A 808 38.02 18.04 -20.91
C ILE A 808 38.13 17.12 -22.12
N ILE A 809 38.90 17.55 -23.12
CA ILE A 809 39.21 16.76 -24.32
C ILE A 809 40.57 16.12 -24.13
N GLN A 810 40.63 14.79 -24.05
CA GLN A 810 41.89 14.05 -24.04
C GLN A 810 42.35 13.82 -25.49
N VAL A 811 43.66 13.99 -25.74
CA VAL A 811 44.28 13.72 -27.05
C VAL A 811 45.31 12.60 -26.87
N PRO A 812 44.91 11.32 -27.02
CA PRO A 812 45.74 10.16 -26.66
C PRO A 812 47.09 10.14 -27.37
N GLU A 813 47.14 10.54 -28.64
CA GLU A 813 48.37 10.61 -29.46
C GLU A 813 49.44 11.56 -28.89
N LYS A 814 49.03 12.51 -28.06
CA LYS A 814 49.91 13.50 -27.41
C LYS A 814 50.16 13.21 -25.93
N ASN A 815 49.40 12.28 -25.34
CA ASN A 815 49.32 12.07 -23.89
C ASN A 815 49.09 13.37 -23.10
N ASP A 816 48.22 14.24 -23.63
CA ASP A 816 47.90 15.55 -23.07
C ASP A 816 46.40 15.88 -23.26
N ALA A 817 45.91 16.92 -22.59
CA ALA A 817 44.50 17.31 -22.61
C ALA A 817 44.30 18.81 -22.92
N LEU A 818 43.22 19.12 -23.63
CA LEU A 818 42.69 20.46 -23.85
C LEU A 818 41.44 20.64 -23.00
N CYS A 819 41.16 21.87 -22.58
CA CYS A 819 40.00 22.14 -21.75
C CYS A 819 39.45 23.56 -21.90
N PHE A 820 38.14 23.73 -21.78
CA PHE A 820 37.46 25.03 -21.93
C PHE A 820 36.10 25.01 -21.20
N ASN A 821 35.52 26.20 -21.01
CA ASN A 821 34.19 26.39 -20.42
C ASN A 821 33.21 26.95 -21.46
N ILE A 822 31.91 26.94 -21.17
CA ILE A 822 30.89 27.74 -21.88
C ILE A 822 30.08 28.53 -20.86
N ASP A 823 30.33 29.83 -20.79
CA ASP A 823 29.70 30.74 -19.84
C ASP A 823 28.40 31.31 -20.43
N GLU A 824 27.29 30.58 -20.24
CA GLU A 824 25.94 30.88 -20.75
C GLU A 824 24.88 30.98 -19.65
N ASP A 825 23.77 31.69 -19.92
CA ASP A 825 22.74 31.96 -18.91
C ASP A 825 21.96 30.68 -18.48
N PRO A 826 21.53 30.55 -17.21
CA PRO A 826 20.70 29.44 -16.74
C PRO A 826 19.40 29.31 -17.54
N GLY A 827 19.12 28.10 -18.01
CA GLY A 827 18.03 27.77 -18.92
C GLY A 827 18.49 27.48 -20.35
N THR A 828 19.63 28.02 -20.79
CA THR A 828 20.23 27.75 -22.10
C THR A 828 20.50 26.26 -22.30
N VAL A 829 20.21 25.75 -23.50
CA VAL A 829 20.45 24.35 -23.88
C VAL A 829 21.52 24.30 -24.98
N LEU A 830 22.55 23.49 -24.79
CA LEU A 830 23.66 23.30 -25.73
C LEU A 830 23.60 21.92 -26.40
N ARG A 831 23.93 21.86 -27.69
CA ARG A 831 24.13 20.62 -28.45
C ARG A 831 25.55 20.08 -28.27
N LEU A 832 25.68 19.01 -27.50
CA LEU A 832 26.96 18.40 -27.15
C LEU A 832 27.45 17.44 -28.25
N ILE A 833 26.55 16.59 -28.75
CA ILE A 833 26.85 15.59 -29.79
C ILE A 833 25.69 15.56 -30.78
N GLN A 834 25.99 15.44 -32.07
CA GLN A 834 25.04 15.10 -33.13
C GLN A 834 25.74 14.25 -34.18
N ASP A 835 25.27 13.02 -34.40
CA ASP A 835 25.73 12.13 -35.45
C ASP A 835 24.54 11.82 -36.39
N PRO A 836 24.56 12.32 -37.65
CA PRO A 836 23.47 12.08 -38.59
C PRO A 836 23.41 10.65 -39.13
N ASP A 837 24.54 9.92 -39.14
CA ASP A 837 24.62 8.57 -39.72
C ASP A 837 24.13 7.49 -38.73
N THR A 838 24.28 7.72 -37.41
CA THR A 838 23.71 6.85 -36.35
C THR A 838 22.41 7.37 -35.74
N GLY A 839 22.01 8.61 -36.05
CA GLY A 839 20.81 9.26 -35.51
C GLY A 839 20.95 9.78 -34.07
N LEU A 840 22.12 9.64 -33.44
CA LEU A 840 22.36 10.01 -32.05
C LEU A 840 22.46 11.53 -31.87
N THR A 841 21.73 12.09 -30.90
CA THR A 841 21.87 13.49 -30.46
C THR A 841 21.96 13.56 -28.93
N VAL A 842 22.83 14.43 -28.41
CA VAL A 842 22.96 14.74 -26.99
C VAL A 842 22.91 16.24 -26.77
N ASN A 843 21.94 16.70 -25.98
CA ASN A 843 21.76 18.09 -25.57
C ASN A 843 21.87 18.22 -24.04
N GLY A 844 22.33 19.36 -23.53
CA GLY A 844 22.44 19.63 -22.09
C GLY A 844 21.92 21.01 -21.69
N GLN A 845 21.10 21.08 -20.64
CA GLN A 845 20.55 22.34 -20.12
C GLN A 845 21.33 22.85 -18.91
N ILE A 846 21.66 24.14 -18.95
CA ILE A 846 22.42 24.85 -17.94
C ILE A 846 21.52 25.32 -16.77
N ILE A 847 22.01 25.20 -15.54
CA ILE A 847 21.43 25.73 -14.29
C ILE A 847 22.42 26.63 -13.56
N GLY A 848 21.95 27.51 -12.66
CA GLY A 848 22.78 28.50 -11.96
C GLY A 848 22.84 28.37 -10.43
N ASP A 849 23.89 28.90 -9.79
CA ASP A 849 24.01 29.09 -8.33
C ASP A 849 22.88 30.00 -7.80
N LYS A 850 22.40 29.71 -6.58
CA LYS A 850 21.25 30.38 -5.96
C LYS A 850 21.53 31.79 -5.43
N ARG A 851 22.74 32.32 -5.55
CA ARG A 851 23.09 33.68 -5.08
C ARG A 851 22.66 34.76 -6.07
N ASP A 852 21.68 35.57 -5.65
CA ASP A 852 21.41 36.90 -6.20
C ASP A 852 22.64 37.81 -6.06
N SER A 853 23.56 37.70 -7.00
CA SER A 853 24.66 38.64 -7.19
C SER A 853 24.43 39.39 -8.51
N THR A 854 24.23 40.70 -8.37
CA THR A 854 24.06 41.68 -9.46
C THR A 854 25.36 42.00 -10.18
N ALA A 855 26.36 41.12 -10.08
CA ALA A 855 27.65 41.21 -10.76
C ALA A 855 27.77 40.02 -11.74
N ALA A 856 27.75 40.30 -13.04
CA ALA A 856 27.78 39.27 -14.08
C ALA A 856 29.09 38.44 -14.11
N ASN A 857 30.18 38.96 -13.55
CA ASN A 857 31.53 38.45 -13.78
C ASN A 857 31.99 37.30 -12.85
N ASN A 858 31.07 36.53 -12.25
CA ASN A 858 31.45 35.43 -11.33
C ASN A 858 30.34 34.37 -11.11
N ARG A 859 29.56 34.05 -12.15
CA ARG A 859 28.35 33.21 -12.03
C ARG A 859 28.59 31.70 -12.23
N LYS A 860 28.41 31.00 -11.11
CA LYS A 860 27.97 29.60 -10.90
C LYS A 860 27.10 28.91 -11.97
N THR A 861 27.56 28.23 -13.02
CA THR A 861 26.69 27.43 -13.94
C THR A 861 27.05 25.95 -14.17
N PHE A 862 26.07 25.05 -14.25
CA PHE A 862 26.28 23.58 -14.37
C PHE A 862 25.24 22.91 -15.28
N PHE A 863 25.44 21.66 -15.70
CA PHE A 863 24.35 20.88 -16.31
C PHE A 863 23.37 20.38 -15.25
N GLY A 864 22.11 20.80 -15.35
CA GLY A 864 21.01 20.30 -14.51
C GLY A 864 20.18 19.20 -15.18
N LYS A 865 20.18 19.16 -16.52
CA LYS A 865 19.52 18.14 -17.32
C LYS A 865 20.33 17.76 -18.56
N LEU A 866 20.19 16.52 -18.99
CA LEU A 866 20.70 16.02 -20.28
C LEU A 866 19.57 15.33 -21.04
N GLY A 867 19.47 15.59 -22.34
CA GLY A 867 18.61 14.89 -23.28
C GLY A 867 19.47 14.04 -24.21
N ILE A 868 19.20 12.75 -24.30
CA ILE A 868 19.87 11.82 -25.22
C ILE A 868 18.79 11.21 -26.12
N THR A 869 18.95 11.26 -27.44
CA THR A 869 18.02 10.66 -28.40
C THR A 869 18.75 9.87 -29.47
N ASN A 870 18.09 8.85 -30.01
CA ASN A 870 18.51 8.19 -31.24
C ASN A 870 17.29 8.00 -32.16
N SER A 871 17.27 8.70 -33.29
CA SER A 871 16.16 8.71 -34.24
C SER A 871 16.00 7.42 -35.06
N GLN A 872 17.00 6.53 -35.06
CA GLN A 872 16.94 5.22 -35.72
C GLN A 872 16.39 4.12 -34.80
N MET A 873 16.37 4.34 -33.48
CA MET A 873 15.96 3.37 -32.47
C MET A 873 14.68 3.76 -31.70
N ASP A 874 14.01 4.84 -32.10
CA ASP A 874 12.90 5.49 -31.36
C ASP A 874 13.21 5.71 -29.86
N PHE A 875 14.48 6.01 -29.57
CA PHE A 875 15.03 6.09 -28.22
C PHE A 875 15.11 7.55 -27.77
N ARG A 876 14.65 7.83 -26.56
CA ARG A 876 14.76 9.14 -25.91
C ARG A 876 14.96 9.00 -24.41
N MET A 877 15.83 9.82 -23.83
CA MET A 877 16.16 9.79 -22.40
C MET A 877 16.37 11.19 -21.84
N GLU A 878 15.76 11.49 -20.69
CA GLU A 878 15.99 12.69 -19.87
C GLU A 878 16.70 12.25 -18.59
N VAL A 879 17.91 12.76 -18.38
CA VAL A 879 18.64 12.59 -17.13
C VAL A 879 18.57 13.91 -16.36
N THR A 880 18.06 13.86 -15.14
CA THR A 880 18.00 15.00 -14.22
C THR A 880 18.75 14.66 -12.92
N THR A 881 18.94 15.64 -12.04
CA THR A 881 19.55 15.41 -10.73
C THR A 881 18.68 14.58 -9.77
N GLU A 882 17.38 14.48 -10.03
CA GLU A 882 16.42 13.77 -9.18
C GLU A 882 16.09 12.36 -9.70
N LYS A 883 15.90 12.23 -11.02
CA LYS A 883 15.45 11.00 -11.69
C LYS A 883 16.02 10.84 -13.09
N ILE A 884 15.97 9.61 -13.59
CA ILE A 884 16.32 9.23 -14.96
C ILE A 884 15.04 8.72 -15.64
N THR A 885 14.66 9.29 -16.77
CA THR A 885 13.44 8.90 -17.51
C THR A 885 13.82 8.42 -18.91
N LEU A 886 13.35 7.23 -19.28
CA LEU A 886 13.61 6.55 -20.54
C LEU A 886 12.28 6.36 -21.30
N TRP A 887 12.19 6.93 -22.49
CA TRP A 887 11.13 6.70 -23.47
C TRP A 887 11.65 5.73 -24.55
N ASN A 888 10.81 4.76 -24.88
CA ASN A 888 11.09 3.68 -25.83
C ASN A 888 9.72 3.21 -26.33
N GLY A 889 9.12 4.01 -27.22
CA GLY A 889 7.66 4.08 -27.41
C GLY A 889 6.96 5.08 -26.47
N ASP A 890 5.63 4.96 -26.37
CA ASP A 890 4.74 6.01 -25.80
C ASP A 890 4.77 6.15 -24.26
N GLU A 891 4.96 5.07 -23.48
CA GLU A 891 5.00 5.12 -22.01
C GLU A 891 6.45 5.17 -21.47
N PRO A 892 6.86 6.19 -20.68
CA PRO A 892 8.20 6.27 -20.12
C PRO A 892 8.43 5.35 -18.90
N SER A 893 9.60 4.71 -18.86
CA SER A 893 10.15 4.10 -17.64
C SER A 893 10.89 5.16 -16.82
N THR A 894 10.69 5.19 -15.49
CA THR A 894 11.42 6.12 -14.60
C THR A 894 12.24 5.36 -13.57
N PHE A 895 13.50 5.77 -13.40
CA PHE A 895 14.49 5.19 -12.49
C PHE A 895 15.05 6.25 -11.53
N SER A 896 15.54 5.79 -10.38
CA SER A 896 16.17 6.58 -9.33
C SER A 896 17.70 6.46 -9.37
N TRP A 897 18.42 7.50 -8.96
CA TRP A 897 19.88 7.45 -8.76
C TRP A 897 20.31 6.52 -7.61
N LEU A 898 19.35 6.00 -6.85
CA LEU A 898 19.54 5.04 -5.76
C LEU A 898 19.39 3.59 -6.22
N ASP A 899 18.98 3.37 -7.47
CA ASP A 899 18.87 2.05 -8.09
C ASP A 899 20.25 1.53 -8.52
N THR A 900 20.43 0.21 -8.50
CA THR A 900 21.40 -0.46 -9.39
C THR A 900 20.62 -1.30 -10.38
N VAL A 901 20.48 -0.80 -11.61
CA VAL A 901 19.70 -1.46 -12.66
C VAL A 901 20.45 -1.45 -13.98
N THR A 902 20.43 -2.58 -14.67
CA THR A 902 20.89 -2.72 -16.05
C THR A 902 19.70 -3.00 -16.95
N VAL A 903 19.59 -2.22 -18.02
CA VAL A 903 18.57 -2.28 -19.06
C VAL A 903 19.26 -2.64 -20.37
N THR A 904 18.76 -3.66 -21.07
CA THR A 904 19.33 -4.15 -22.34
C THR A 904 18.27 -4.32 -23.41
N GLN A 905 18.57 -3.84 -24.62
CA GLN A 905 17.69 -3.88 -25.79
C GLN A 905 18.52 -3.70 -27.06
N ASP A 906 18.47 -4.63 -28.02
CA ASP A 906 18.93 -4.51 -29.42
C ASP A 906 20.04 -3.48 -29.72
N GLY A 907 21.24 -3.68 -29.16
CA GLY A 907 22.39 -2.81 -29.38
C GLY A 907 22.45 -1.58 -28.47
N LEU A 908 21.68 -1.53 -27.40
CA LEU A 908 21.74 -0.55 -26.31
C LEU A 908 21.89 -1.28 -24.97
N SER A 909 22.79 -0.77 -24.13
CA SER A 909 22.90 -1.17 -22.72
C SER A 909 23.06 0.07 -21.83
N MET A 910 22.16 0.23 -20.87
CA MET A 910 22.24 1.26 -19.83
C MET A 910 22.41 0.58 -18.47
N THR A 911 23.39 1.02 -17.68
CA THR A 911 23.59 0.59 -16.30
C THR A 911 23.60 1.80 -15.37
N ILE A 912 22.62 1.90 -14.47
CA ILE A 912 22.64 2.85 -13.36
C ILE A 912 23.40 2.19 -12.21
N ASN A 913 24.43 2.86 -11.71
CA ASN A 913 25.21 2.46 -10.54
C ASN A 913 24.85 3.35 -9.36
N ARG A 914 24.14 2.78 -8.38
CA ARG A 914 23.66 3.41 -7.15
C ARG A 914 24.63 4.43 -6.55
N LYS A 915 24.18 5.68 -6.44
CA LYS A 915 24.92 6.85 -5.90
C LYS A 915 26.27 7.15 -6.57
N LYS A 916 26.57 6.60 -7.76
CA LYS A 916 27.85 6.78 -8.46
C LYS A 916 27.66 7.47 -9.82
N ASN A 917 27.07 6.76 -10.77
CA ASN A 917 26.94 7.21 -12.16
C ASN A 917 25.92 6.36 -12.93
N MET A 918 25.55 6.81 -14.12
CA MET A 918 24.86 6.03 -15.13
C MET A 918 25.82 5.83 -16.31
N VAL A 919 25.99 4.59 -16.75
CA VAL A 919 26.72 4.22 -17.97
C VAL A 919 25.69 3.92 -19.06
N ILE A 920 25.93 4.39 -20.28
CA ILE A 920 25.08 4.08 -21.45
C ILE A 920 25.98 3.74 -22.64
N SER A 921 25.71 2.61 -23.29
CA SER A 921 26.50 2.08 -24.40
C SER A 921 25.62 1.77 -25.60
N PHE A 922 26.01 2.26 -26.78
CA PHE A 922 25.39 1.97 -28.07
C PHE A 922 26.32 1.05 -28.86
N GLY A 923 25.92 -0.22 -28.97
CA GLY A 923 26.67 -1.32 -29.58
C GLY A 923 28.03 -1.55 -28.94
N ASP A 924 28.92 -2.20 -29.69
CA ASP A 924 30.32 -2.46 -29.30
C ASP A 924 31.25 -1.24 -29.51
N GLY A 925 30.73 0.00 -29.51
CA GLY A 925 31.41 1.12 -30.19
C GLY A 925 31.30 2.52 -29.61
N VAL A 926 30.31 2.79 -28.77
CA VAL A 926 30.08 4.12 -28.17
C VAL A 926 29.64 3.95 -26.72
N THR A 927 30.32 4.59 -25.78
CA THR A 927 29.97 4.55 -24.36
C THR A 927 30.10 5.92 -23.70
N PHE A 928 29.06 6.33 -23.00
CA PHE A 928 29.02 7.54 -22.19
C PHE A 928 28.79 7.22 -20.71
N VAL A 929 29.23 8.13 -19.84
CA VAL A 929 28.99 8.09 -18.40
C VAL A 929 28.44 9.43 -17.94
N VAL A 930 27.29 9.40 -17.27
CA VAL A 930 26.71 10.55 -16.57
C VAL A 930 26.95 10.39 -15.07
N VAL A 931 27.62 11.34 -14.44
CA VAL A 931 27.91 11.34 -13.00
C VAL A 931 26.98 12.32 -12.30
N LEU A 932 26.31 11.88 -11.24
CA LEU A 932 25.58 12.78 -10.34
C LEU A 932 26.52 13.31 -9.25
N HIS A 933 26.67 14.63 -9.18
CA HIS A 933 27.42 15.30 -8.14
C HIS A 933 26.48 15.78 -7.04
N GLN A 934 26.46 15.09 -5.91
CA GLN A 934 25.63 15.45 -4.74
C GLN A 934 26.39 16.37 -3.78
N VAL A 935 25.86 17.55 -3.49
CA VAL A 935 26.51 18.54 -2.62
C VAL A 935 25.94 18.50 -1.20
N TRP A 936 26.82 18.56 -0.19
CA TRP A 936 26.43 18.41 1.22
C TRP A 936 25.40 19.45 1.66
N LYS A 937 24.20 19.00 2.06
CA LYS A 937 23.02 19.79 2.49
C LYS A 937 23.25 20.85 3.60
N LYS A 938 24.46 20.94 4.18
CA LYS A 938 24.84 21.94 5.20
C LYS A 938 25.59 23.17 4.63
N LEU A 939 25.91 23.21 3.33
CA LEU A 939 26.57 24.34 2.67
C LEU A 939 25.55 25.21 1.90
N PRO A 940 25.29 26.47 2.30
CA PRO A 940 24.34 27.34 1.58
C PRO A 940 24.91 27.86 0.25
N GLY A 941 24.36 27.38 -0.87
CA GLY A 941 24.55 27.96 -2.21
C GLY A 941 24.55 26.96 -3.37
N HIS A 942 24.95 25.71 -3.14
CA HIS A 942 25.14 24.73 -4.20
C HIS A 942 23.90 23.87 -4.47
N TYR A 943 23.70 23.52 -5.74
CA TYR A 943 22.78 22.49 -6.21
C TYR A 943 23.55 21.21 -6.54
N ASP A 944 22.85 20.08 -6.54
CA ASP A 944 23.33 18.87 -7.22
C ASP A 944 23.40 19.14 -8.74
N PHE A 945 24.33 18.50 -9.44
CA PHE A 945 24.53 18.71 -10.88
C PHE A 945 25.04 17.45 -11.60
N LEU A 946 25.01 17.48 -12.93
CA LEU A 946 25.41 16.36 -13.79
C LEU A 946 26.75 16.63 -14.48
N GLY A 947 27.63 15.64 -14.49
CA GLY A 947 28.81 15.60 -15.37
C GLY A 947 28.59 14.61 -16.50
N PHE A 948 28.77 15.03 -17.76
CA PHE A 948 28.68 14.15 -18.93
C PHE A 948 30.08 13.83 -19.47
N TYR A 949 30.41 12.54 -19.59
CA TYR A 949 31.73 12.07 -20.01
C TYR A 949 31.63 11.04 -21.12
N VAL A 950 32.57 11.12 -22.06
CA VAL A 950 32.77 10.11 -23.11
C VAL A 950 33.81 9.11 -22.61
N VAL A 951 33.51 7.82 -22.72
CA VAL A 951 34.41 6.71 -22.38
C VAL A 951 34.97 6.09 -23.64
N ASP A 952 34.12 5.86 -24.64
CA ASP A 952 34.50 5.37 -25.96
C ASP A 952 33.66 6.04 -27.05
N SER A 953 34.30 6.36 -28.17
CA SER A 953 33.71 7.01 -29.34
C SER A 953 34.24 6.42 -30.66
N HIS A 954 34.94 5.28 -30.64
CA HIS A 954 35.69 4.79 -31.79
C HIS A 954 34.83 4.35 -33.00
N ARG A 955 33.51 4.20 -32.83
CA ARG A 955 32.56 3.92 -33.93
C ARG A 955 31.61 5.07 -34.28
N MET A 956 31.85 6.28 -33.78
CA MET A 956 31.14 7.48 -34.23
C MET A 956 31.38 7.72 -35.72
N SER A 957 30.35 8.16 -36.45
CA SER A 957 30.50 8.44 -37.88
C SER A 957 31.44 9.59 -38.15
N ALA A 958 32.04 9.65 -39.33
CA ALA A 958 32.88 10.76 -39.77
C ALA A 958 32.13 12.11 -39.93
N GLN A 959 30.81 12.12 -39.77
CA GLN A 959 29.96 13.31 -39.78
C GLN A 959 29.57 13.78 -38.36
N THR A 960 30.11 13.15 -37.32
CA THR A 960 29.77 13.48 -35.93
C THR A 960 30.26 14.88 -35.56
N HIS A 961 29.34 15.70 -35.05
CA HIS A 961 29.58 17.10 -34.68
C HIS A 961 28.86 17.47 -33.37
N GLY A 962 28.58 18.74 -33.15
CA GLY A 962 28.25 19.30 -31.83
C GLY A 962 29.50 19.78 -31.08
N LEU A 963 29.29 20.33 -29.89
CA LEU A 963 30.32 20.99 -29.08
C LEU A 963 31.46 20.04 -28.64
N LEU A 964 31.11 18.78 -28.34
CA LEU A 964 32.08 17.70 -28.04
C LEU A 964 32.35 16.80 -29.24
N GLY A 965 31.32 16.49 -30.05
CA GLY A 965 31.43 15.50 -31.12
C GLY A 965 32.49 15.80 -32.18
N GLN A 966 32.75 17.09 -32.44
CA GLN A 966 33.81 17.54 -33.36
C GLN A 966 35.23 17.09 -32.98
N PHE A 967 35.45 16.65 -31.73
CA PHE A 967 36.74 16.18 -31.23
C PHE A 967 36.86 14.65 -31.16
N PHE A 968 35.86 13.89 -31.65
CA PHE A 968 35.90 12.42 -31.72
C PHE A 968 36.73 11.90 -32.90
N HIS A 969 37.19 12.78 -33.78
CA HIS A 969 38.09 12.46 -34.88
C HIS A 969 39.50 13.05 -34.63
N PRO A 970 40.58 12.43 -35.13
CA PRO A 970 41.94 12.90 -34.88
C PRO A 970 42.16 14.35 -35.35
N PHE A 971 42.68 15.18 -34.44
CA PHE A 971 43.09 16.55 -34.72
C PHE A 971 44.46 16.83 -34.09
N ASP A 972 45.30 17.62 -34.76
CA ASP A 972 46.64 17.99 -34.28
C ASP A 972 46.64 19.39 -33.66
N PHE A 973 47.45 19.55 -32.61
CA PHE A 973 47.80 20.85 -32.04
C PHE A 973 49.29 20.90 -31.67
N LYS A 974 49.85 22.10 -31.69
CA LYS A 974 51.25 22.38 -31.32
C LYS A 974 51.28 23.50 -30.29
N VAL A 975 51.95 23.26 -29.16
CA VAL A 975 52.19 24.27 -28.13
C VAL A 975 53.63 24.78 -28.27
N SER A 976 53.78 26.09 -28.18
CA SER A 976 55.01 26.85 -28.37
C SER A 976 55.02 28.07 -27.44
N ASP A 977 56.16 28.75 -27.32
CA ASP A 977 56.28 30.02 -26.60
C ASP A 977 55.72 29.98 -25.15
N ILE A 978 56.07 28.92 -24.40
CA ILE A 978 55.66 28.77 -22.99
C ILE A 978 56.37 29.81 -22.12
N HIS A 979 55.61 30.65 -21.42
CA HIS A 979 56.12 31.69 -20.53
C HIS A 979 55.31 31.76 -19.21
N PRO A 980 55.83 32.41 -18.15
CA PRO A 980 55.04 32.67 -16.95
C PRO A 980 53.77 33.44 -17.30
N GLY A 981 52.63 32.99 -16.78
CA GLY A 981 51.35 33.67 -16.94
C GLY A 981 51.09 34.68 -15.82
N SER A 982 49.84 35.13 -15.70
CA SER A 982 49.42 36.04 -14.61
C SER A 982 49.50 35.40 -13.22
N ASP A 983 49.41 34.07 -13.15
CA ASP A 983 49.67 33.23 -11.98
C ASP A 983 51.00 32.49 -12.23
N PRO A 984 52.06 32.68 -11.42
CA PRO A 984 53.35 32.01 -11.62
C PRO A 984 53.29 30.47 -11.62
N THR A 985 52.22 29.88 -11.08
CA THR A 985 52.00 28.42 -11.07
C THR A 985 51.30 27.90 -12.32
N LYS A 986 50.79 28.79 -13.19
CA LYS A 986 50.05 28.48 -14.42
C LYS A 986 50.69 29.18 -15.62
N PRO A 987 51.67 28.54 -16.29
CA PRO A 987 52.30 29.14 -17.46
C PRO A 987 51.31 29.30 -18.61
N ASP A 988 51.42 30.43 -19.30
CA ASP A 988 50.72 30.70 -20.55
C ASP A 988 51.59 30.20 -21.73
N ALA A 989 50.96 29.87 -22.84
CA ALA A 989 51.63 29.40 -24.05
C ALA A 989 50.84 29.73 -25.31
N THR A 990 51.52 29.72 -26.45
CA THR A 990 50.88 29.84 -27.77
C THR A 990 50.56 28.46 -28.33
N MET A 991 49.28 28.17 -28.53
CA MET A 991 48.80 26.96 -29.20
C MET A 991 48.46 27.26 -30.66
N VAL A 992 48.86 26.37 -31.57
CA VAL A 992 48.38 26.34 -32.96
C VAL A 992 47.52 25.09 -33.13
N VAL A 993 46.24 25.28 -33.43
CA VAL A 993 45.22 24.23 -33.59
C VAL A 993 44.22 24.67 -34.68
N LYS A 994 43.78 23.76 -35.55
CA LYS A 994 42.86 24.06 -36.68
C LYS A 994 43.24 25.33 -37.50
N ASN A 995 44.53 25.56 -37.74
CA ASN A 995 45.10 26.78 -38.35
C ASN A 995 44.94 28.11 -37.58
N HIS A 996 44.29 28.11 -36.41
CA HIS A 996 44.24 29.25 -35.50
C HIS A 996 45.45 29.30 -34.57
N ARG A 997 45.79 30.50 -34.09
CA ARG A 997 46.82 30.73 -33.07
C ARG A 997 46.16 31.29 -31.82
N LEU A 998 46.11 30.48 -30.76
CA LEU A 998 45.42 30.77 -29.50
C LEU A 998 46.44 30.99 -28.37
N THR A 999 46.06 31.79 -27.38
CA THR A 999 46.78 31.85 -26.10
C THR A 999 46.09 30.91 -25.12
N VAL A 1000 46.84 29.98 -24.54
CA VAL A 1000 46.32 28.96 -23.62
C VAL A 1000 47.08 28.97 -22.30
N THR A 1001 46.41 28.61 -21.21
CA THR A 1001 47.01 28.59 -19.86
C THR A 1001 47.08 27.16 -19.34
N ARG A 1002 48.22 26.71 -18.82
CA ARG A 1002 48.30 25.38 -18.20
C ARG A 1002 47.59 25.37 -16.85
N GLY A 1003 46.57 24.53 -16.71
CA GLY A 1003 45.76 24.40 -15.50
C GLY A 1003 45.64 22.95 -15.04
N SER A 1004 44.99 22.76 -13.88
CA SER A 1004 44.55 21.45 -13.41
C SER A 1004 43.05 21.48 -13.13
N GLN A 1005 42.36 20.46 -13.60
CA GLN A 1005 40.90 20.34 -13.63
C GLN A 1005 40.50 18.94 -13.13
N LYS A 1006 39.27 18.79 -12.62
CA LYS A 1006 38.82 17.52 -12.03
C LYS A 1006 38.08 16.65 -13.03
N ASP A 1007 38.53 15.42 -13.20
CA ASP A 1007 37.87 14.34 -13.94
C ASP A 1007 37.28 13.34 -12.93
N TYR A 1008 35.96 13.20 -12.92
CA TYR A 1008 35.23 12.42 -11.93
C TYR A 1008 34.89 10.99 -12.38
N ARG A 1009 35.34 10.55 -13.57
CA ARG A 1009 35.05 9.20 -14.09
C ARG A 1009 35.55 8.06 -13.19
N LYS A 1010 36.62 8.29 -12.43
CA LYS A 1010 37.25 7.28 -11.54
C LYS A 1010 36.91 7.45 -10.06
N ASP A 1011 36.60 8.66 -9.63
CA ASP A 1011 36.21 9.00 -8.25
C ASP A 1011 35.21 10.16 -8.33
N ALA A 1012 33.93 9.83 -8.16
CA ALA A 1012 32.84 10.81 -8.21
C ALA A 1012 32.81 11.76 -7.01
N SER A 1013 33.50 11.42 -5.91
CA SER A 1013 33.45 12.15 -4.63
C SER A 1013 34.54 13.22 -4.49
N VAL A 1014 35.75 12.94 -4.98
CA VAL A 1014 36.90 13.87 -4.88
C VAL A 1014 37.28 14.46 -6.24
N GLY A 1015 37.14 13.67 -7.32
CA GLY A 1015 37.62 14.00 -8.66
C GLY A 1015 39.14 13.86 -8.80
N MET A 1016 39.59 13.19 -9.86
CA MET A 1016 41.01 13.06 -10.17
C MET A 1016 41.52 14.33 -10.85
N LYS A 1017 42.62 14.91 -10.36
CA LYS A 1017 43.25 16.08 -10.99
C LYS A 1017 43.95 15.69 -12.30
N VAL A 1018 43.41 16.17 -13.42
CA VAL A 1018 44.00 16.12 -14.76
C VAL A 1018 44.70 17.47 -15.03
N ALA A 1019 45.84 17.47 -15.71
CA ALA A 1019 46.48 18.68 -16.20
C ALA A 1019 46.09 18.92 -17.66
N CYS A 1020 45.67 20.13 -18.00
CA CYS A 1020 45.20 20.48 -19.35
C CYS A 1020 45.62 21.89 -19.76
N TRP A 1021 45.61 22.16 -21.07
CA TRP A 1021 45.71 23.50 -21.61
C TRP A 1021 44.32 24.13 -21.70
N PHE A 1022 44.10 25.18 -20.91
CA PHE A 1022 42.84 25.91 -20.87
C PHE A 1022 42.75 26.91 -22.03
N VAL A 1023 41.69 26.81 -22.82
CA VAL A 1023 41.33 27.75 -23.89
C VAL A 1023 40.28 28.71 -23.36
N HIS A 1024 40.58 30.00 -23.43
CA HIS A 1024 39.71 31.09 -22.96
C HIS A 1024 38.57 31.40 -23.95
N ASN A 1025 37.74 32.40 -23.64
CA ASN A 1025 36.68 32.92 -24.53
C ASN A 1025 35.69 31.86 -25.05
N ASN A 1026 35.07 31.06 -24.18
CA ASN A 1026 34.10 30.03 -24.58
C ASN A 1026 34.63 29.05 -25.66
N GLY A 1027 35.94 28.77 -25.66
CA GLY A 1027 36.60 27.87 -26.61
C GLY A 1027 36.86 28.45 -28.00
N GLU A 1028 36.75 29.78 -28.19
CA GLU A 1028 36.93 30.48 -29.47
C GLU A 1028 38.20 30.03 -30.23
N GLY A 1029 38.02 29.59 -31.48
CA GLY A 1029 39.10 29.11 -32.37
C GLY A 1029 39.63 27.71 -32.07
N LEU A 1030 39.23 27.07 -30.97
CA LEU A 1030 39.33 25.61 -30.77
C LEU A 1030 38.08 24.91 -31.31
N ILE A 1031 36.89 25.43 -30.97
CA ILE A 1031 35.63 24.96 -31.53
C ILE A 1031 35.43 25.50 -32.96
N ASP A 1032 34.71 24.75 -33.79
CA ASP A 1032 34.26 25.23 -35.10
C ASP A 1032 33.11 26.25 -34.91
N GLY A 1033 33.20 27.41 -35.58
CA GLY A 1033 32.22 28.50 -35.40
C GLY A 1033 32.39 29.23 -34.07
N VAL A 1034 31.26 29.61 -33.45
CA VAL A 1034 31.18 30.22 -32.11
C VAL A 1034 30.22 29.45 -31.21
N HIS A 1035 30.37 29.56 -29.89
CA HIS A 1035 29.56 28.80 -28.92
C HIS A 1035 28.03 28.96 -29.10
N THR A 1036 27.58 30.13 -29.54
CA THR A 1036 26.15 30.40 -29.80
C THR A 1036 25.57 29.56 -30.94
N ASP A 1037 26.41 29.06 -31.86
CA ASP A 1037 25.97 28.18 -32.96
C ASP A 1037 25.51 26.80 -32.47
N TYR A 1038 25.86 26.44 -31.23
CA TYR A 1038 25.49 25.19 -30.56
C TYR A 1038 24.27 25.34 -29.64
N ILE A 1039 23.68 26.53 -29.53
CA ILE A 1039 22.48 26.77 -28.71
C ILE A 1039 21.25 26.23 -29.44
N VAL A 1040 20.39 25.51 -28.70
CA VAL A 1040 19.17 24.88 -29.21
C VAL A 1040 17.94 25.32 -28.40
N PRO A 1041 16.74 25.39 -29.00
CA PRO A 1041 15.56 25.96 -28.34
C PRO A 1041 14.96 25.06 -27.25
N ASN A 1042 15.32 23.78 -27.22
CA ASN A 1042 14.74 22.75 -26.36
C ASN A 1042 15.72 21.57 -26.16
N LEU A 1043 15.38 20.67 -25.24
CA LEU A 1043 16.23 19.53 -24.89
C LEU A 1043 16.16 18.35 -25.89
N PHE A 1044 15.11 18.30 -26.73
CA PHE A 1044 14.74 17.17 -27.59
C PHE A 1044 14.30 17.63 -28.98
#